data_AF-A0A7W3TST6-F1
#
_entry.id   AF-A0A7W3TST6-F1
#
_cell.length_a   1.000
_cell.length_b   1.000
_cell.length_c   1.000
_cell.angle_alpha   90.00
_cell.angle_beta   90.00
_cell.angle_gamma   90.00
#
_symmetry.space_group_name_H-M   'P 1'
#
loop_
_entity.id
_entity.type
_entity.pdbx_description
1 polymer ?
#
loop_
_entity_poly.entity_id
_entity_poly.type
_entity_poly.pdbx_seq_one_letter_code
_entity_poly.pdbx_strand_id
1 'polypeptide(L)'
;MQLLSLTLDGFKSFAQKTTIKFEPGMTGIVGPNGSGKSNIIEAIQWVMGEQSAHHLRGDRMADVIFNGSADRKPLNRALVSITLDNSDHYLASEFTELTITRKIYRNGDSEYLINDQNVRLKDITDLFIDSGLGRESFSIISQGRIEEIFNGKPLDRRSIIETVAGVAKYKKNKETAEKRLATTMENLNRVNDIISELEKQIEPLEEQSAIAQDYLEQKKQFDVLDRTQTVRRHDTYHQMKDGLEDKLIQAQRMVSDYQRQADHDQQQLNQLKQQRRELIAKKDHLQAIILSQTEAIAKLENQQSVSSVRREQRENEQQRLRSQRAELQGRLESLKTQQRENEQQINLQQTTIKKQQEDFEAAKKMSSSERIAKLNQQVDELRDQQVSLMQESTTIHNQKSFLSRNYEQTVSSQRRNSDELKKLKTELAEITSKYDSSKHAAEIAQENVSGVEKSLTQARQHHDELNQQYQTQQRNWYQVLGDIRSLKSRINAYQSMADEYSGYYRGVQIVLRQRQQFPGLAGAVSELFDVPAKYTTAVETVLGSQVQQLVVDRQATAKQIINFLIKTRAGRVTILPLDTLNRRRPLAIWPQLIDLPGYLGRATELINYDSKFQVIADHLLGTTVIADNLDNATAIAKAGRHMIRVVTLDGQLINASGAMTGGATRNQRAGLLSQKQMAKQLEAELNEQERAASALEQEIGKLKQAQTANEEVVANYQKQQRNLQNEFHEQQSNCQLVANQRATLTNRVKILELENKQQDTQYQDYETKVKQNEEQAVKVNHDLAAVKDKIAATLRLIDELQNNESTQAEQLAQMQQQIAVAKERLQQYIRQAREYDRQMQSIDKTLAEVTKELTKLTDQSASQSTSDESTKTALDEAKGKQKKANDQLTENAVALEELEQQLSKAEAHYDRLQELQRVALDDRNNLNEKHVKYEAIIDQCLNRLNEQYSMTIDEARQHMSDLDEETLATRLKLLKRGLDDLGQVNVGAIEEYKRVRERYDFLKSQQEDLLDSRAQLNQTMSEMDAQVKDRFITTFNQVSQRFDETFQQIFSGGHAKLVLTDPHDLLTTGVDIMAQPPGKKNQHLSLLSGGERALTAITLLFAILKVRPVPFAILDEPEAALDEVNVQRFAHYLSQFGSEGPQFIVITHRKGTMMDADVLYGVTMQESGVSKMVSVDVVDTLQDDN
;
A
#
# COMPACT_ATOMS: atom_id res chain seq x y z
N MET A 1 37.59 9.88 -28.55
CA MET A 1 37.34 8.71 -27.72
C MET A 1 36.03 8.08 -28.15
N GLN A 2 35.96 6.76 -28.37
CA GLN A 2 34.72 6.04 -28.75
C GLN A 2 34.67 4.65 -28.10
N LEU A 3 33.47 4.10 -27.95
CA LEU A 3 33.32 2.69 -27.58
C LEU A 3 33.55 1.85 -28.85
N LEU A 4 34.57 1.00 -28.86
CA LEU A 4 34.91 0.17 -30.02
C LEU A 4 34.19 -1.18 -29.97
N SER A 5 34.19 -1.83 -28.81
CA SER A 5 33.52 -3.12 -28.65
C SER A 5 33.09 -3.45 -27.23
N LEU A 6 32.05 -4.28 -27.11
CA LEU A 6 31.59 -4.91 -25.88
C LEU A 6 31.60 -6.43 -26.07
N THR A 7 32.28 -7.14 -25.19
CA THR A 7 32.32 -8.61 -25.14
C THR A 7 31.64 -9.13 -23.88
N LEU A 8 30.67 -10.01 -24.06
CA LEU A 8 29.85 -10.64 -23.02
C LEU A 8 30.10 -12.15 -23.04
N ASP A 9 30.44 -12.75 -21.90
CA ASP A 9 30.60 -14.21 -21.76
C ASP A 9 30.00 -14.68 -20.44
N GLY A 10 28.92 -15.46 -20.51
CA GLY A 10 28.20 -15.97 -19.34
C GLY A 10 27.46 -14.90 -18.53
N PHE A 11 27.20 -13.74 -19.12
CA PHE A 11 26.50 -12.61 -18.48
C PHE A 11 24.99 -12.67 -18.78
N LYS A 12 24.18 -12.88 -17.74
CA LYS A 12 22.72 -13.01 -17.83
C LYS A 12 22.30 -13.90 -19.00
N SER A 13 21.49 -13.41 -19.93
CA SER A 13 20.99 -14.20 -21.08
C SER A 13 22.05 -14.50 -22.15
N PHE A 14 23.27 -13.95 -22.07
CA PHE A 14 24.36 -14.20 -23.02
C PHE A 14 25.24 -15.37 -22.56
N ALA A 15 24.76 -16.60 -22.80
CA ALA A 15 25.45 -17.83 -22.41
C ALA A 15 26.70 -18.15 -23.25
N GLN A 16 26.85 -17.57 -24.43
CA GLN A 16 28.04 -17.71 -25.28
C GLN A 16 28.77 -16.38 -25.39
N LYS A 17 30.10 -16.47 -25.58
CA LYS A 17 30.92 -15.30 -25.90
C LYS A 17 30.35 -14.56 -27.11
N THR A 18 29.88 -13.35 -26.86
CA THR A 18 29.22 -12.47 -27.82
C THR A 18 29.98 -11.14 -27.85
N THR A 19 30.44 -10.70 -29.01
CA THR A 19 31.15 -9.43 -29.19
C THR A 19 30.33 -8.51 -30.08
N ILE A 20 30.02 -7.32 -29.59
CA ILE A 20 29.34 -6.24 -30.31
C ILE A 20 30.40 -5.20 -30.67
N LYS A 21 30.46 -4.77 -31.93
CA LYS A 21 31.34 -3.68 -32.38
C LYS A 21 30.49 -2.43 -32.56
N PHE A 22 30.98 -1.28 -32.16
CA PHE A 22 30.25 -0.03 -32.34
C PHE A 22 31.00 0.86 -33.32
N GLU A 23 30.24 1.50 -34.21
CA GLU A 23 30.75 2.41 -35.23
C GLU A 23 30.44 3.86 -34.83
N PRO A 24 31.15 4.85 -35.38
CA PRO A 24 30.80 6.27 -35.20
C PRO A 24 29.35 6.55 -35.63
N GLY A 25 28.69 7.50 -34.98
CA GLY A 25 27.29 7.86 -35.27
C GLY A 25 26.29 7.20 -34.32
N MET A 26 25.13 6.83 -34.85
CA MET A 26 23.99 6.26 -34.13
C MET A 26 23.87 4.75 -34.38
N THR A 27 24.15 3.95 -33.36
CA THR A 27 23.87 2.51 -33.33
C THR A 27 22.53 2.23 -32.67
N GLY A 28 21.58 1.64 -33.40
CA GLY A 28 20.30 1.20 -32.83
C GLY A 28 20.33 -0.28 -32.43
N ILE A 29 19.88 -0.61 -31.21
CA ILE A 29 19.73 -1.98 -30.72
C ILE A 29 18.24 -2.31 -30.65
N VAL A 30 17.81 -3.29 -31.43
CA VAL A 30 16.40 -3.63 -31.63
C VAL A 30 16.14 -5.12 -31.36
N GLY A 31 14.90 -5.47 -31.05
CA GLY A 31 14.52 -6.86 -30.78
C GLY A 31 13.20 -6.97 -30.02
N PRO A 32 12.57 -8.16 -29.99
CA PRO A 32 11.31 -8.35 -29.26
C PRO A 32 11.48 -8.13 -27.75
N ASN A 33 10.37 -7.87 -27.04
CA ASN A 33 10.41 -7.70 -25.59
C ASN A 33 10.89 -8.98 -24.91
N GLY A 34 11.76 -8.83 -23.90
CA GLY A 34 12.37 -9.97 -23.20
C GLY A 34 13.55 -10.64 -23.92
N SER A 35 14.00 -10.14 -25.08
CA SER A 35 15.14 -10.71 -25.83
C SER A 35 16.53 -10.48 -25.22
N GLY A 36 16.64 -9.72 -24.13
CA GLY A 36 17.90 -9.43 -23.45
C GLY A 36 18.55 -8.09 -23.85
N LYS A 37 17.84 -7.19 -24.53
CA LYS A 37 18.35 -5.87 -24.96
C LYS A 37 18.97 -5.06 -23.80
N SER A 38 18.21 -4.84 -22.73
CA SER A 38 18.68 -4.06 -21.57
C SER A 38 19.84 -4.73 -20.80
N ASN A 39 20.10 -6.03 -21.00
CA ASN A 39 21.27 -6.68 -20.41
C ASN A 39 22.59 -6.15 -20.99
N ILE A 40 22.57 -5.56 -22.18
CA ILE A 40 23.73 -4.93 -22.82
C ILE A 40 24.16 -3.68 -22.04
N ILE A 41 23.19 -2.85 -21.64
CA ILE A 41 23.44 -1.64 -20.84
C ILE A 41 23.93 -2.02 -19.45
N GLU A 42 23.28 -2.99 -18.82
CA GLU A 42 23.69 -3.49 -17.51
C GLU A 42 25.11 -4.05 -17.53
N ALA A 43 25.52 -4.71 -18.62
CA ALA A 43 26.89 -5.19 -18.77
C ALA A 43 27.90 -4.03 -18.80
N ILE A 44 27.58 -2.97 -19.55
CA ILE A 44 28.41 -1.75 -19.62
C ILE A 44 28.48 -1.06 -18.25
N GLN A 45 27.35 -0.88 -17.55
CA GLN A 45 27.33 -0.32 -16.20
C GLN A 45 28.13 -1.18 -15.19
N TRP A 46 28.02 -2.50 -15.32
CA TRP A 46 28.69 -3.45 -14.44
C TRP A 46 30.21 -3.41 -14.61
N VAL A 47 30.72 -3.39 -15.84
CA VAL A 47 32.16 -3.32 -16.09
C VAL A 47 32.76 -1.96 -15.72
N MET A 48 31.96 -0.89 -15.80
CA MET A 48 32.37 0.47 -15.39
C MET A 48 32.32 0.70 -13.87
N GLY A 49 31.95 -0.32 -13.08
CA GLY A 49 32.12 -0.32 -11.62
C GLY A 49 30.84 -0.17 -10.80
N GLU A 50 29.65 -0.42 -11.35
CA GLU A 50 28.42 -0.47 -10.54
C GLU A 50 28.47 -1.61 -9.50
N GLN A 51 28.18 -1.27 -8.25
CA GLN A 51 28.26 -2.17 -7.09
C GLN A 51 26.88 -2.65 -6.61
N SER A 52 25.82 -1.95 -6.99
CA SER A 52 24.45 -2.30 -6.63
C SER A 52 23.91 -3.40 -7.54
N ALA A 53 23.62 -4.57 -6.97
CA ALA A 53 22.94 -5.64 -7.71
C ALA A 53 21.53 -5.21 -8.15
N HIS A 54 20.87 -4.34 -7.38
CA HIS A 54 19.53 -3.84 -7.67
C HIS A 54 19.48 -2.99 -8.94
N HIS A 55 20.50 -2.14 -9.18
CA HIS A 55 20.61 -1.36 -10.42
C HIS A 55 20.83 -2.24 -11.66
N LEU A 56 21.31 -3.47 -11.45
CA LEU A 56 21.48 -4.49 -12.48
C LEU A 56 20.33 -5.50 -12.47
N ARG A 57 19.16 -5.15 -11.92
CA ARG A 57 17.96 -6.01 -11.85
C ARG A 57 18.24 -7.42 -11.30
N GLY A 58 18.99 -7.49 -10.19
CA GLY A 58 19.26 -8.72 -9.44
C GLY A 58 19.27 -8.45 -7.93
N ASP A 59 19.19 -9.51 -7.13
CA ASP A 59 19.19 -9.41 -5.66
C ASP A 59 20.62 -9.51 -5.10
N ARG A 60 21.48 -10.29 -5.76
CA ARG A 60 22.90 -10.49 -5.42
C ARG A 60 23.77 -10.26 -6.64
N MET A 61 25.01 -9.82 -6.42
CA MET A 61 25.94 -9.57 -7.52
C MET A 61 26.26 -10.84 -8.34
N ALA A 62 26.14 -12.04 -7.74
CA ALA A 62 26.31 -13.30 -8.44
C ALA A 62 25.15 -13.61 -9.45
N ASP A 63 24.02 -12.91 -9.36
CA ASP A 63 22.86 -13.12 -10.24
C ASP A 63 23.08 -12.56 -11.65
N VAL A 64 24.19 -11.85 -11.89
CA VAL A 64 24.62 -11.46 -13.23
C VAL A 64 25.17 -12.65 -14.04
N ILE A 65 25.40 -13.80 -13.39
CA ILE A 65 25.89 -15.03 -14.04
C ILE A 65 24.72 -15.79 -14.70
N PHE A 66 24.91 -16.25 -15.94
CA PHE A 66 23.89 -17.06 -16.64
C PHE A 66 23.46 -18.26 -15.79
N ASN A 67 22.16 -18.29 -15.45
CA ASN A 67 21.61 -19.26 -14.52
C ASN A 67 21.08 -20.55 -15.19
N GLY A 68 21.33 -20.72 -16.48
CA GLY A 68 20.86 -21.87 -17.27
C GLY A 68 19.55 -21.59 -18.02
N SER A 69 19.26 -22.43 -18.99
CA SER A 69 17.97 -22.49 -19.70
C SER A 69 17.50 -23.94 -19.83
N ALA A 70 16.33 -24.18 -20.42
CA ALA A 70 15.79 -25.53 -20.60
C ALA A 70 16.79 -26.49 -21.29
N ASP A 71 17.58 -25.97 -22.22
CA ASP A 71 18.53 -26.75 -23.04
C ASP A 71 20.00 -26.53 -22.66
N ARG A 72 20.31 -25.64 -21.70
CA ARG A 72 21.70 -25.31 -21.31
C ARG A 72 21.93 -25.24 -19.80
N LYS A 73 23.04 -25.82 -19.36
CA LYS A 73 23.46 -25.77 -17.96
C LYS A 73 23.86 -24.36 -17.51
N PRO A 74 23.65 -24.00 -16.23
CA PRO A 74 24.17 -22.77 -15.63
C PRO A 74 25.69 -22.68 -15.74
N LEU A 75 26.20 -21.46 -15.87
CA LEU A 75 27.64 -21.17 -15.85
C LEU A 75 28.11 -20.78 -14.45
N ASN A 76 29.42 -20.92 -14.20
CA ASN A 76 30.04 -20.62 -12.91
C ASN A 76 30.70 -19.24 -12.83
N ARG A 77 30.79 -18.53 -13.96
CA ARG A 77 31.37 -17.19 -14.05
C ARG A 77 30.62 -16.33 -15.07
N ALA A 78 30.68 -15.02 -14.87
CA ALA A 78 30.37 -14.02 -15.88
C ALA A 78 31.60 -13.16 -16.13
N LEU A 79 31.82 -12.80 -17.39
CA LEU A 79 32.87 -11.91 -17.84
C LEU A 79 32.26 -10.89 -18.79
N VAL A 80 32.56 -9.61 -18.53
CA VAL A 80 32.24 -8.52 -19.43
C VAL A 80 33.51 -7.72 -19.68
N SER A 81 33.78 -7.40 -20.94
CA SER A 81 34.90 -6.58 -21.36
C SER A 81 34.44 -5.48 -22.30
N ILE A 82 34.83 -4.23 -22.03
CA ILE A 82 34.66 -3.10 -22.96
C ILE A 82 36.01 -2.66 -23.49
N THR A 83 36.04 -2.28 -24.76
CA THR A 83 37.23 -1.72 -25.42
C THR A 83 36.92 -0.30 -25.86
N LEU A 84 37.71 0.65 -25.38
CA LEU A 84 37.57 2.08 -25.65
C LEU A 84 38.76 2.54 -26.50
N ASP A 85 38.50 3.29 -27.56
CA ASP A 85 39.53 4.06 -28.26
C ASP A 85 39.84 5.29 -27.42
N ASN A 86 41.05 5.37 -26.88
CA ASN A 86 41.58 6.48 -26.07
C ASN A 86 42.73 7.22 -26.80
N SER A 87 42.72 7.24 -28.14
CA SER A 87 43.75 7.93 -28.94
C SER A 87 43.80 9.45 -28.70
N ASP A 88 42.70 10.06 -28.23
CA ASP A 88 42.63 11.46 -27.82
C ASP A 88 42.99 11.67 -26.33
N HIS A 89 43.41 10.61 -25.63
CA HIS A 89 43.75 10.61 -24.21
C HIS A 89 42.68 11.25 -23.30
N TYR A 90 41.41 11.09 -23.69
CA TYR A 90 40.27 11.60 -22.92
C TYR A 90 40.19 10.93 -21.53
N LEU A 91 40.54 9.65 -21.44
CA LEU A 91 40.85 8.98 -20.17
C LEU A 91 42.33 9.15 -19.84
N ALA A 92 42.61 9.42 -18.57
CA ALA A 92 43.97 9.62 -18.04
C ALA A 92 44.78 8.31 -18.01
N SER A 93 45.12 7.80 -19.18
CA SER A 93 45.91 6.60 -19.39
C SER A 93 46.88 6.77 -20.57
N GLU A 94 48.03 6.11 -20.48
CA GLU A 94 49.06 6.12 -21.51
C GLU A 94 48.71 5.23 -22.71
N PHE A 95 47.70 4.36 -22.57
CA PHE A 95 47.25 3.49 -23.66
C PHE A 95 46.27 4.21 -24.58
N THR A 96 46.50 4.11 -25.89
CA THR A 96 45.60 4.58 -26.96
C THR A 96 44.38 3.70 -27.13
N GLU A 97 44.41 2.46 -26.63
CA GLU A 97 43.27 1.55 -26.57
C GLU A 97 43.19 0.94 -25.17
N LEU A 98 42.01 1.02 -24.56
CA LEU A 98 41.77 0.58 -23.20
C LEU A 98 40.72 -0.53 -23.16
N THR A 99 41.15 -1.72 -22.76
CA THR A 99 40.27 -2.86 -22.51
C THR A 99 40.03 -3.00 -21.01
N ILE A 100 38.80 -2.78 -20.56
CA ILE A 100 38.41 -2.94 -19.16
C ILE A 100 37.57 -4.19 -19.04
N THR A 101 38.00 -5.14 -18.21
CA THR A 101 37.30 -6.41 -17.98
C THR A 101 36.91 -6.57 -16.52
N ARG A 102 35.67 -7.03 -16.27
CA ARG A 102 35.22 -7.46 -14.95
C ARG A 102 34.82 -8.92 -15.00
N LYS A 103 35.29 -9.70 -14.01
CA LYS A 103 34.95 -11.12 -13.83
C LYS A 103 34.30 -11.31 -12.47
N ILE A 104 33.30 -12.19 -12.39
CA ILE A 104 32.73 -12.65 -11.12
C ILE A 104 32.46 -14.14 -11.16
N TYR A 105 32.68 -14.79 -10.03
CA TYR A 105 32.44 -16.20 -9.81
C TYR A 105 31.27 -16.42 -8.84
N ARG A 106 30.62 -17.59 -8.89
CA ARG A 106 29.46 -17.90 -8.02
C ARG A 106 29.74 -17.85 -6.52
N ASN A 107 31.01 -17.94 -6.10
CA ASN A 107 31.43 -17.79 -4.71
C ASN A 107 31.44 -16.33 -4.22
N GLY A 108 31.22 -15.35 -5.11
CA GLY A 108 31.21 -13.92 -4.80
C GLY A 108 32.53 -13.19 -5.09
N ASP A 109 33.58 -13.91 -5.49
CA ASP A 109 34.87 -13.29 -5.84
C ASP A 109 34.74 -12.50 -7.15
N SER A 110 35.19 -11.24 -7.14
CA SER A 110 35.17 -10.33 -8.29
C SER A 110 36.58 -9.84 -8.60
N GLU A 111 36.95 -9.87 -9.87
CA GLU A 111 38.23 -9.39 -10.39
C GLU A 111 38.00 -8.23 -11.38
N TYR A 112 38.83 -7.19 -11.29
CA TYR A 112 38.85 -6.07 -12.24
C TYR A 112 40.18 -6.07 -12.97
N LEU A 113 40.14 -5.95 -14.29
CA LEU A 113 41.32 -5.91 -15.13
C LEU A 113 41.29 -4.69 -16.07
N ILE A 114 42.44 -4.03 -16.25
CA ILE A 114 42.68 -3.06 -17.32
C ILE A 114 43.80 -3.63 -18.17
N ASN A 115 43.57 -3.82 -19.47
CA ASN A 115 44.52 -4.43 -20.41
C ASN A 115 45.13 -5.73 -19.84
N ASP A 116 44.26 -6.63 -19.35
CA ASP A 116 44.58 -7.91 -18.70
C ASP A 116 45.42 -7.84 -17.40
N GLN A 117 45.65 -6.66 -16.82
CA GLN A 117 46.31 -6.49 -15.53
C GLN A 117 45.31 -6.32 -14.39
N ASN A 118 45.50 -7.04 -13.29
CA ASN A 118 44.64 -6.92 -12.10
C ASN A 118 44.77 -5.54 -11.45
N VAL A 119 43.64 -4.86 -11.28
CA VAL A 119 43.55 -3.55 -10.63
C VAL A 119 42.50 -3.56 -9.53
N ARG A 120 42.51 -2.55 -8.66
CA ARG A 120 41.46 -2.37 -7.65
C ARG A 120 40.29 -1.62 -8.28
N LEU A 121 39.10 -1.81 -7.73
CA LEU A 121 37.93 -1.01 -8.11
C LEU A 121 38.20 0.50 -7.99
N LYS A 122 39.01 0.92 -7.00
CA LYS A 122 39.41 2.32 -6.85
C LYS A 122 40.04 2.88 -8.13
N ASP A 123 40.90 2.10 -8.78
CA ASP A 123 41.61 2.51 -9.99
C ASP A 123 40.64 2.66 -11.18
N ILE A 124 39.64 1.77 -11.28
CA ILE A 124 38.54 1.90 -12.25
C ILE A 124 37.67 3.14 -11.98
N THR A 125 37.33 3.39 -10.71
CA THR A 125 36.52 4.57 -10.36
C THR A 125 37.26 5.87 -10.60
N ASP A 126 38.56 5.93 -10.30
CA ASP A 126 39.38 7.13 -10.49
C ASP A 126 39.66 7.37 -11.99
N LEU A 127 39.69 6.33 -12.83
CA LEU A 127 39.77 6.44 -14.30
C LEU A 127 38.54 7.17 -14.88
N PHE A 128 37.34 6.90 -14.35
CA PHE A 128 36.09 7.44 -14.90
C PHE A 128 35.55 8.71 -14.22
N ILE A 129 36.02 9.10 -13.03
CA ILE A 129 35.43 10.19 -12.21
C ILE A 129 35.40 11.57 -12.90
N ASP A 130 36.40 11.87 -13.75
CA ASP A 130 36.52 13.15 -14.47
C ASP A 130 36.07 13.07 -15.94
N SER A 131 35.82 11.86 -16.44
CA SER A 131 35.53 11.62 -17.85
C SER A 131 34.05 11.83 -18.22
N GLY A 132 33.17 12.08 -17.24
CA GLY A 132 31.73 12.09 -17.51
C GLY A 132 31.18 10.73 -17.97
N LEU A 133 31.93 9.64 -17.73
CA LEU A 133 31.52 8.26 -17.96
C LEU A 133 31.38 7.46 -16.64
N GLY A 134 31.58 8.08 -15.48
CA GLY A 134 31.49 7.41 -14.17
C GLY A 134 30.07 6.98 -13.77
N ARG A 135 29.94 6.34 -12.61
CA ARG A 135 28.67 5.82 -12.06
C ARG A 135 27.52 6.84 -12.04
N GLU A 136 27.81 8.10 -11.72
CA GLU A 136 26.82 9.18 -11.60
C GLU A 136 26.63 9.98 -12.90
N SER A 137 27.24 9.54 -14.00
CA SER A 137 27.31 10.30 -15.24
C SER A 137 26.06 10.20 -16.14
N PHE A 138 25.96 11.12 -17.11
CA PHE A 138 24.84 11.24 -18.06
C PHE A 138 25.07 10.48 -19.37
N SER A 139 26.12 9.69 -19.45
CA SER A 139 26.40 8.85 -20.63
C SER A 139 25.44 7.66 -20.71
N ILE A 140 24.71 7.33 -19.65
CA ILE A 140 23.69 6.27 -19.66
C ILE A 140 22.38 6.85 -19.17
N ILE A 141 21.42 6.96 -20.07
CA ILE A 141 20.09 7.50 -19.82
C ILE A 141 19.10 6.35 -19.93
N SER A 142 18.67 5.85 -18.77
CA SER A 142 17.59 4.86 -18.66
C SER A 142 16.27 5.51 -18.27
N GLN A 143 15.16 4.81 -18.50
CA GLN A 143 13.83 5.25 -18.06
C GLN A 143 13.80 5.66 -16.58
N GLY A 144 14.44 4.88 -15.69
CA GLY A 144 14.52 5.19 -14.25
C GLY A 144 15.28 6.47 -13.94
N ARG A 145 16.34 6.78 -14.71
CA ARG A 145 17.12 8.03 -14.52
C ARG A 145 16.32 9.27 -14.92
N ILE A 146 15.49 9.16 -15.95
CA ILE A 146 14.57 10.23 -16.35
C ILE A 146 13.53 10.45 -15.23
N GLU A 147 13.03 9.38 -14.61
CA GLU A 147 12.13 9.43 -13.44
C GLU A 147 12.76 10.04 -12.17
N GLU A 148 14.03 9.73 -11.89
CA GLU A 148 14.79 10.33 -10.78
C GLU A 148 14.89 11.85 -10.91
N ILE A 149 15.11 12.37 -12.13
CA ILE A 149 15.18 13.82 -12.38
C ILE A 149 13.82 14.49 -12.10
N PHE A 150 12.72 13.80 -12.44
CA PHE A 150 11.37 14.29 -12.16
C PHE A 150 11.06 14.35 -10.67
N ASN A 151 11.30 13.25 -9.96
CA ASN A 151 10.84 13.05 -8.58
C ASN A 151 11.88 13.50 -7.53
N GLY A 152 13.11 13.77 -7.94
CA GLY A 152 14.21 14.22 -7.09
C GLY A 152 13.97 15.61 -6.49
N LYS A 153 14.49 15.83 -5.28
CA LYS A 153 14.44 17.13 -4.61
C LYS A 153 15.37 18.13 -5.31
N PRO A 154 15.19 19.45 -5.08
CA PRO A 154 16.09 20.46 -5.65
C PRO A 154 17.59 20.23 -5.35
N LEU A 155 17.93 19.65 -4.21
CA LEU A 155 19.30 19.27 -3.85
C LEU A 155 19.81 18.07 -4.67
N ASP A 156 18.95 17.10 -4.96
CA ASP A 156 19.31 15.95 -5.80
C ASP A 156 19.56 16.41 -7.24
N ARG A 157 18.78 17.38 -7.74
CA ARG A 157 18.99 18.01 -9.06
C ARG A 157 20.25 18.87 -9.13
N ARG A 158 20.72 19.43 -7.99
CA ARG A 158 22.01 20.15 -7.92
C ARG A 158 23.18 19.21 -8.20
N SER A 159 23.14 17.99 -7.65
CA SER A 159 24.20 16.98 -7.87
C SER A 159 24.46 16.70 -9.36
N ILE A 160 23.41 16.85 -10.18
CA ILE A 160 23.50 16.71 -11.63
C ILE A 160 24.38 17.80 -12.23
N ILE A 161 24.09 19.06 -11.94
CA ILE A 161 24.87 20.20 -12.42
C ILE A 161 26.30 20.18 -11.86
N GLU A 162 26.49 19.72 -10.62
CA GLU A 162 27.83 19.51 -10.04
C GLU A 162 28.66 18.46 -10.79
N THR A 163 28.01 17.36 -11.22
CA THR A 163 28.66 16.32 -12.01
C THR A 163 29.09 16.86 -13.37
N VAL A 164 28.24 17.66 -14.02
CA VAL A 164 28.53 18.34 -15.29
C VAL A 164 29.65 19.37 -15.13
N ALA A 165 29.65 20.15 -14.04
CA ALA A 165 30.70 21.11 -13.74
C ALA A 165 32.06 20.45 -13.41
N GLY A 166 32.09 19.12 -13.26
CA GLY A 166 33.31 18.36 -13.00
C GLY A 166 33.88 18.64 -11.62
N VAL A 167 33.03 19.03 -10.67
CA VAL A 167 33.45 19.39 -9.30
C VAL A 167 33.47 18.20 -8.36
N ALA A 168 33.02 17.02 -8.80
CA ALA A 168 32.98 15.80 -7.98
C ALA A 168 34.35 15.37 -7.45
N LYS A 169 35.40 15.38 -8.29
CA LYS A 169 36.78 15.10 -7.85
C LYS A 169 37.30 16.18 -6.91
N TYR A 170 36.96 17.45 -7.13
CA TYR A 170 37.33 18.54 -6.23
C TYR A 170 36.66 18.38 -4.87
N LYS A 171 35.40 17.95 -4.81
CA LYS A 171 34.69 17.65 -3.56
C LYS A 171 35.31 16.47 -2.82
N LYS A 172 35.62 15.36 -3.52
CA LYS A 172 36.34 14.21 -2.96
C LYS A 172 37.74 14.59 -2.46
N ASN A 173 38.48 15.37 -3.26
CA ASN A 173 39.80 15.88 -2.89
C ASN A 173 39.72 16.85 -1.71
N LYS A 174 38.71 17.72 -1.68
CA LYS A 174 38.42 18.61 -0.56
C LYS A 174 38.13 17.82 0.70
N GLU A 175 37.26 16.81 0.67
CA GLU A 175 37.01 15.95 1.83
C GLU A 175 38.29 15.23 2.30
N THR A 176 39.17 14.81 1.39
CA THR A 176 40.47 14.25 1.78
C THR A 176 41.45 15.29 2.31
N ALA A 177 41.43 16.51 1.77
CA ALA A 177 42.26 17.62 2.20
C ALA A 177 41.79 18.15 3.55
N GLU A 178 40.49 18.20 3.81
CA GLU A 178 39.86 18.53 5.10
C GLU A 178 40.21 17.47 6.15
N LYS A 179 40.15 16.18 5.79
CA LYS A 179 40.62 15.11 6.69
C LYS A 179 42.12 15.25 7.00
N ARG A 180 42.96 15.49 5.98
CA ARG A 180 44.40 15.70 6.18
C ARG A 180 44.70 16.97 6.96
N LEU A 181 44.00 18.07 6.69
CA LEU A 181 44.11 19.33 7.41
C LEU A 181 43.68 19.15 8.86
N ALA A 182 42.61 18.39 9.13
CA ALA A 182 42.21 18.06 10.50
C ALA A 182 43.32 17.29 11.23
N THR A 183 43.95 16.31 10.57
CA THR A 183 45.09 15.58 11.15
C THR A 183 46.33 16.47 11.32
N THR A 184 46.65 17.33 10.34
CA THR A 184 47.76 18.29 10.41
C THR A 184 47.50 19.35 11.48
N MET A 185 46.26 19.82 11.64
CA MET A 185 45.84 20.73 12.71
C MET A 185 45.91 20.06 14.06
N GLU A 186 45.55 18.79 14.18
CA GLU A 186 45.69 18.03 15.44
C GLU A 186 47.18 17.86 15.80
N ASN A 187 48.02 17.50 14.83
CA ASN A 187 49.47 17.39 15.03
C ASN A 187 50.12 18.75 15.31
N LEU A 188 49.71 19.80 14.62
CA LEU A 188 50.21 21.16 14.79
C LEU A 188 49.71 21.78 16.08
N ASN A 189 48.47 21.52 16.51
CA ASN A 189 48.00 21.89 17.84
C ASN A 189 48.83 21.17 18.89
N ARG A 190 49.13 19.88 18.71
CA ARG A 190 49.97 19.12 19.64
C ARG A 190 51.42 19.61 19.68
N VAL A 191 52.03 19.93 18.54
CA VAL A 191 53.39 20.49 18.46
C VAL A 191 53.40 21.93 18.98
N ASN A 192 52.40 22.75 18.65
CA ASN A 192 52.20 24.10 19.21
C ASN A 192 52.00 24.06 20.71
N ASP A 193 51.24 23.09 21.24
CA ASP A 193 51.01 22.92 22.67
C ASP A 193 52.33 22.59 23.36
N ILE A 194 53.13 21.66 22.81
CA ILE A 194 54.44 21.30 23.36
C ILE A 194 55.44 22.46 23.26
N ILE A 195 55.47 23.21 22.16
CA ILE A 195 56.37 24.35 21.98
C ILE A 195 55.95 25.53 22.85
N SER A 196 54.67 25.88 22.88
CA SER A 196 54.08 26.86 23.80
C SER A 196 54.36 26.47 25.25
N GLU A 197 54.27 25.19 25.59
CA GLU A 197 54.58 24.68 26.93
C GLU A 197 56.08 24.81 27.25
N LEU A 198 56.97 24.45 26.31
CA LEU A 198 58.42 24.54 26.52
C LEU A 198 58.93 26.00 26.48
N GLU A 199 58.41 26.88 25.60
CA GLU A 199 58.73 28.32 25.53
C GLU A 199 58.36 29.01 26.84
N LYS A 200 57.16 28.70 27.36
CA LYS A 200 56.67 29.19 28.65
C LYS A 200 57.38 28.56 29.83
N GLN A 201 58.13 27.48 29.65
CA GLN A 201 58.95 26.91 30.70
C GLN A 201 60.34 27.55 30.72
N ILE A 202 60.90 27.93 29.57
CA ILE A 202 62.28 28.44 29.45
C ILE A 202 62.49 29.74 30.22
N GLU A 203 61.82 30.82 29.85
CA GLU A 203 62.03 32.15 30.46
C GLU A 203 61.66 32.16 31.97
N PRO A 204 60.57 31.48 32.41
CA PRO A 204 60.26 31.34 33.82
C PRO A 204 61.15 30.39 34.60
N LEU A 205 61.72 29.33 34.01
CA LEU A 205 62.70 28.48 34.71
C LEU A 205 64.01 29.22 34.97
N GLU A 206 64.37 30.18 34.11
CA GLU A 206 65.50 31.09 34.29
C GLU A 206 65.25 32.06 35.45
N GLU A 207 64.08 32.71 35.49
CA GLU A 207 63.67 33.62 36.58
C GLU A 207 63.38 32.87 37.90
N GLN A 208 62.73 31.71 37.84
CA GLN A 208 62.38 30.90 39.02
C GLN A 208 63.60 30.32 39.72
N SER A 209 64.70 30.08 39.00
CA SER A 209 65.97 29.69 39.60
C SER A 209 66.56 30.79 40.50
N ALA A 210 66.31 32.07 40.21
CA ALA A 210 66.77 33.19 41.03
C ALA A 210 65.78 33.51 42.16
N ILE A 211 64.48 33.50 41.84
CA ILE A 211 63.39 33.72 42.79
C ILE A 211 63.27 32.55 43.80
N ALA A 212 63.78 31.34 43.42
CA ALA A 212 64.03 30.13 44.25
C ALA A 212 64.43 30.43 45.69
N GLN A 213 65.33 31.39 45.82
CA GLN A 213 66.12 31.64 47.01
C GLN A 213 65.45 32.65 47.95
N ASP A 214 64.64 33.58 47.43
CA ASP A 214 64.06 34.71 48.18
C ASP A 214 62.70 34.35 48.85
N TYR A 215 61.96 33.40 48.26
CA TYR A 215 60.65 32.91 48.74
C TYR A 215 60.68 32.17 50.07
N LEU A 216 61.74 31.44 50.35
CA LEU A 216 61.83 30.58 51.54
C LEU A 216 61.77 31.40 52.84
N GLU A 217 62.18 32.67 52.82
CA GLU A 217 62.22 33.55 54.00
C GLU A 217 60.88 34.26 54.28
N GLN A 218 60.19 34.75 53.24
CA GLN A 218 58.90 35.45 53.39
C GLN A 218 57.74 34.49 53.77
N LYS A 219 57.84 33.19 53.42
CA LYS A 219 56.81 32.16 53.63
C LYS A 219 56.45 32.01 55.11
N LYS A 220 57.45 32.09 55.98
CA LYS A 220 57.31 31.82 57.42
C LYS A 220 56.44 32.86 58.16
N GLN A 221 56.41 34.11 57.71
CA GLN A 221 55.60 35.17 58.34
C GLN A 221 54.15 35.15 57.86
N PHE A 222 53.91 34.70 56.64
CA PHE A 222 52.58 34.58 56.04
C PHE A 222 51.71 33.52 56.74
N ASP A 223 52.31 32.38 57.09
CA ASP A 223 51.61 31.23 57.67
C ASP A 223 50.87 31.56 59.00
N VAL A 224 51.41 32.44 59.84
CA VAL A 224 50.79 32.82 61.13
C VAL A 224 49.53 33.68 60.95
N LEU A 225 49.57 34.63 60.01
CA LEU A 225 48.45 35.53 59.76
C LEU A 225 47.34 34.83 58.95
N ASP A 226 47.70 33.96 58.00
CA ASP A 226 46.78 33.22 57.13
C ASP A 226 45.87 32.29 57.94
N ARG A 227 46.41 31.68 59.00
CA ARG A 227 45.62 30.93 59.99
C ARG A 227 44.53 31.79 60.64
N THR A 228 44.88 33.01 61.08
CA THR A 228 43.96 33.92 61.78
C THR A 228 42.81 34.36 60.86
N GLN A 229 43.08 34.62 59.58
CA GLN A 229 42.04 34.94 58.58
C GLN A 229 41.11 33.75 58.29
N THR A 230 41.68 32.53 58.22
CA THR A 230 40.92 31.32 57.91
C THR A 230 39.88 31.01 58.98
N VAL A 231 40.20 31.23 60.26
CA VAL A 231 39.26 31.07 61.39
C VAL A 231 38.10 32.07 61.30
N ARG A 232 38.37 33.36 61.07
CA ARG A 232 37.30 34.37 60.96
C ARG A 232 36.38 34.10 59.75
N ARG A 233 36.96 33.70 58.61
CA ARG A 233 36.22 33.35 57.40
C ARG A 233 35.29 32.15 57.62
N HIS A 234 35.75 31.12 58.34
CA HIS A 234 34.92 29.99 58.72
C HIS A 234 33.66 30.46 59.47
N ASP A 235 33.83 31.29 60.49
CA ASP A 235 32.72 31.72 61.35
C ASP A 235 31.68 32.57 60.58
N THR A 236 32.11 33.44 59.66
CA THR A 236 31.19 34.22 58.81
C THR A 236 30.36 33.34 57.87
N TYR A 237 30.98 32.40 57.15
CA TYR A 237 30.25 31.55 56.21
C TYR A 237 29.37 30.51 56.90
N HIS A 238 29.73 30.09 58.11
CA HIS A 238 28.86 29.27 58.95
C HIS A 238 27.55 30.00 59.27
N GLN A 239 27.61 31.25 59.72
CA GLN A 239 26.41 32.07 59.98
C GLN A 239 25.56 32.31 58.72
N MET A 240 26.20 32.50 57.56
CA MET A 240 25.50 32.64 56.28
C MET A 240 24.83 31.34 55.80
N LYS A 241 25.42 30.18 56.11
CA LYS A 241 24.82 28.85 55.83
C LYS A 241 23.56 28.66 56.67
N ASP A 242 23.65 28.93 57.98
CA ASP A 242 22.53 28.78 58.90
C ASP A 242 21.31 29.62 58.47
N GLY A 243 21.51 30.87 58.02
CA GLY A 243 20.43 31.72 57.52
C GLY A 243 19.85 31.34 56.14
N LEU A 244 20.48 30.41 55.43
CA LEU A 244 20.08 29.95 54.09
C LEU A 244 19.27 28.65 54.14
N GLU A 245 19.44 27.84 55.19
CA GLU A 245 18.69 26.60 55.42
C GLU A 245 17.17 26.86 55.50
N ASP A 246 16.74 27.90 56.21
CA ASP A 246 15.32 28.29 56.31
C ASP A 246 14.70 28.64 54.94
N LYS A 247 15.46 29.33 54.08
CA LYS A 247 15.00 29.70 52.72
C LYS A 247 14.91 28.49 51.81
N LEU A 248 15.84 27.54 51.95
CA LEU A 248 15.85 26.30 51.18
C LEU A 248 14.67 25.40 51.57
N ILE A 249 14.31 25.36 52.86
CA ILE A 249 13.09 24.68 53.34
C ILE A 249 11.83 25.31 52.74
N GLN A 250 11.75 26.64 52.68
CA GLN A 250 10.60 27.34 52.06
C GLN A 250 10.48 27.07 50.55
N ALA A 251 11.58 27.12 49.80
CA ALA A 251 11.59 26.80 48.38
C ALA A 251 11.23 25.32 48.10
N GLN A 252 11.71 24.39 48.93
CA GLN A 252 11.36 22.97 48.86
C GLN A 252 9.87 22.72 49.10
N ARG A 253 9.23 23.50 50.00
CA ARG A 253 7.78 23.45 50.21
C ARG A 253 7.01 23.95 48.98
N MET A 254 7.40 25.08 48.38
CA MET A 254 6.76 25.62 47.17
C MET A 254 6.82 24.64 45.99
N VAL A 255 7.95 23.96 45.78
CA VAL A 255 8.07 22.91 44.74
C VAL A 255 7.10 21.75 45.01
N SER A 256 6.98 21.31 46.26
CA SER A 256 6.06 20.23 46.66
C SER A 256 4.59 20.63 46.49
N ASP A 257 4.25 21.90 46.75
CA ASP A 257 2.89 22.42 46.60
C ASP A 257 2.48 22.50 45.13
N TYR A 258 3.34 23.05 44.26
CA TYR A 258 3.06 23.09 42.81
C TYR A 258 3.05 21.70 42.17
N GLN A 259 3.93 20.78 42.58
CA GLN A 259 3.88 19.39 42.12
C GLN A 259 2.54 18.73 42.47
N ARG A 260 2.06 18.90 43.71
CA ARG A 260 0.76 18.34 44.13
C ARG A 260 -0.42 18.92 43.35
N GLN A 261 -0.39 20.22 43.06
CA GLN A 261 -1.42 20.87 42.26
C GLN A 261 -1.39 20.42 40.80
N ALA A 262 -0.19 20.31 40.20
CA ALA A 262 -0.03 19.80 38.84
C ALA A 262 -0.47 18.33 38.72
N ASP A 263 -0.15 17.47 39.69
CA ASP A 263 -0.59 16.08 39.71
C ASP A 263 -2.12 15.94 39.82
N HIS A 264 -2.77 16.82 40.61
CA HIS A 264 -4.22 16.87 40.73
C HIS A 264 -4.88 17.25 39.41
N ASP A 265 -4.39 18.30 38.76
CA ASP A 265 -4.91 18.77 37.48
C ASP A 265 -4.67 17.78 36.36
N GLN A 266 -3.52 17.09 36.35
CA GLN A 266 -3.24 16.01 35.40
C GLN A 266 -4.29 14.88 35.52
N GLN A 267 -4.71 14.54 36.74
CA GLN A 267 -5.77 13.56 36.96
C GLN A 267 -7.13 14.05 36.43
N GLN A 268 -7.50 15.31 36.70
CA GLN A 268 -8.74 15.89 36.17
C GLN A 268 -8.74 15.95 34.63
N LEU A 269 -7.61 16.33 34.04
CA LEU A 269 -7.43 16.44 32.59
C LEU A 269 -7.53 15.07 31.91
N ASN A 270 -7.00 14.02 32.55
CA ASN A 270 -7.18 12.63 32.11
C ASN A 270 -8.66 12.19 32.16
N GLN A 271 -9.42 12.57 33.20
CA GLN A 271 -10.86 12.28 33.30
C GLN A 271 -11.66 12.99 32.20
N LEU A 272 -11.39 14.28 31.95
CA LEU A 272 -12.03 15.04 30.87
C LEU A 272 -11.67 14.46 29.49
N LYS A 273 -10.42 14.03 29.27
CA LYS A 273 -9.99 13.32 28.05
C LYS A 273 -10.72 11.99 27.86
N GLN A 274 -11.01 11.25 28.93
CA GLN A 274 -11.79 10.02 28.88
C GLN A 274 -13.26 10.30 28.51
N GLN A 275 -13.90 11.28 29.16
CA GLN A 275 -15.27 11.70 28.83
C GLN A 275 -15.39 12.16 27.37
N ARG A 276 -14.36 12.83 26.83
CA ARG A 276 -14.32 13.23 25.42
C ARG A 276 -14.33 12.04 24.48
N ARG A 277 -13.56 10.99 24.80
CA ARG A 277 -13.56 9.74 24.02
C ARG A 277 -14.93 9.06 24.04
N GLU A 278 -15.62 9.05 25.17
CA GLU A 278 -16.96 8.47 25.30
C GLU A 278 -18.01 9.23 24.48
N LEU A 279 -17.98 10.56 24.51
CA LEU A 279 -18.88 11.40 23.70
C LEU A 279 -18.60 11.27 22.19
N ILE A 280 -17.33 11.19 21.77
CA ILE A 280 -16.96 10.91 20.37
C ILE A 280 -17.48 9.53 19.94
N ALA A 281 -17.28 8.48 20.74
CA ALA A 281 -17.79 7.14 20.42
C ALA A 281 -19.32 7.13 20.31
N LYS A 282 -20.03 7.86 21.18
CA LYS A 282 -21.48 8.03 21.11
C LYS A 282 -21.91 8.82 19.85
N LYS A 283 -21.13 9.81 19.41
CA LYS A 283 -21.37 10.58 18.18
C LYS A 283 -21.26 9.66 16.95
N ASP A 284 -20.20 8.87 16.86
CA ASP A 284 -19.97 7.94 15.76
C ASP A 284 -21.07 6.88 15.68
N HIS A 285 -21.51 6.35 16.84
CA HIS A 285 -22.62 5.40 16.91
C HIS A 285 -23.95 6.01 16.40
N LEU A 286 -24.26 7.24 16.81
CA LEU A 286 -25.47 7.94 16.35
C LEU A 286 -25.41 8.25 14.84
N GLN A 287 -24.25 8.62 14.31
CA GLN A 287 -24.06 8.81 12.86
C GLN A 287 -24.25 7.51 12.08
N ALA A 288 -23.78 6.37 12.59
CA ALA A 288 -24.02 5.07 11.97
C ALA A 288 -25.52 4.70 11.96
N ILE A 289 -26.25 5.00 13.05
CA ILE A 289 -27.70 4.83 13.10
C ILE A 289 -28.37 5.72 12.05
N ILE A 290 -28.01 7.01 11.96
CA ILE A 290 -28.57 7.93 10.98
C ILE A 290 -28.35 7.43 9.54
N LEU A 291 -27.14 6.96 9.21
CA LEU A 291 -26.82 6.42 7.89
C LEU A 291 -27.70 5.20 7.56
N SER A 292 -27.77 4.22 8.47
CA SER A 292 -28.58 3.00 8.28
C SER A 292 -30.07 3.31 8.09
N GLN A 293 -30.62 4.27 8.83
CA GLN A 293 -32.01 4.68 8.68
C GLN A 293 -32.23 5.49 7.40
N THR A 294 -31.24 6.28 6.96
CA THR A 294 -31.31 7.03 5.69
C THR A 294 -31.38 6.08 4.49
N GLU A 295 -30.57 5.01 4.50
CA GLU A 295 -30.63 3.96 3.48
C GLU A 295 -31.95 3.20 3.50
N ALA A 296 -32.46 2.86 4.69
CA ALA A 296 -33.76 2.21 4.85
C ALA A 296 -34.92 3.09 4.34
N ILE A 297 -34.88 4.39 4.64
CA ILE A 297 -35.84 5.38 4.14
C ILE A 297 -35.78 5.45 2.61
N ALA A 298 -34.60 5.57 2.00
CA ALA A 298 -34.46 5.63 0.55
C ALA A 298 -34.99 4.36 -0.14
N LYS A 299 -34.78 3.19 0.45
CA LYS A 299 -35.30 1.91 -0.06
C LYS A 299 -36.82 1.85 0.04
N LEU A 300 -37.39 2.27 1.17
CA LEU A 300 -38.84 2.28 1.40
C LEU A 300 -39.55 3.34 0.54
N GLU A 301 -38.97 4.53 0.35
CA GLU A 301 -39.48 5.57 -0.55
C GLU A 301 -39.47 5.13 -2.01
N ASN A 302 -38.43 4.44 -2.45
CA ASN A 302 -38.39 3.82 -3.78
C ASN A 302 -39.43 2.72 -3.95
N GLN A 303 -39.67 1.88 -2.92
CA GLN A 303 -40.72 0.87 -2.98
C GLN A 303 -42.12 1.53 -3.03
N GLN A 304 -42.33 2.61 -2.28
CA GLN A 304 -43.57 3.37 -2.28
C GLN A 304 -43.84 4.06 -3.62
N SER A 305 -42.82 4.65 -4.26
CA SER A 305 -42.96 5.31 -5.56
C SER A 305 -43.21 4.31 -6.70
N VAL A 306 -42.58 3.14 -6.67
CA VAL A 306 -42.85 2.07 -7.64
C VAL A 306 -44.26 1.50 -7.46
N SER A 307 -44.72 1.36 -6.20
CA SER A 307 -46.08 0.89 -5.92
C SER A 307 -47.15 1.90 -6.37
N SER A 308 -46.92 3.21 -6.17
CA SER A 308 -47.87 4.25 -6.58
C SER A 308 -48.02 4.34 -8.10
N VAL A 309 -46.91 4.27 -8.87
CA VAL A 309 -46.96 4.24 -10.35
C VAL A 309 -47.66 2.99 -10.86
N ARG A 310 -47.42 1.82 -10.25
CA ARG A 310 -48.12 0.58 -10.59
C ARG A 310 -49.62 0.67 -10.29
N ARG A 311 -50.01 1.37 -9.23
CA ARG A 311 -51.42 1.62 -8.89
C ARG A 311 -52.10 2.49 -9.95
N GLU A 312 -51.47 3.59 -10.33
CA GLU A 312 -51.98 4.51 -11.35
C GLU A 312 -52.15 3.83 -12.72
N GLN A 313 -51.17 3.02 -13.15
CA GLN A 313 -51.27 2.24 -14.39
C GLN A 313 -52.45 1.25 -14.37
N ARG A 314 -52.71 0.60 -13.23
CA ARG A 314 -53.81 -0.35 -13.07
C ARG A 314 -55.18 0.34 -13.00
N GLU A 315 -55.27 1.49 -12.34
CA GLU A 315 -56.49 2.31 -12.30
C GLU A 315 -56.88 2.79 -13.71
N ASN A 316 -55.90 3.27 -14.49
CA ASN A 316 -56.11 3.66 -15.88
C ASN A 316 -56.57 2.48 -16.76
N GLU A 317 -55.97 1.30 -16.58
CA GLU A 317 -56.38 0.09 -17.31
C GLU A 317 -57.79 -0.39 -16.90
N GLN A 318 -58.13 -0.34 -15.62
CA GLN A 318 -59.50 -0.60 -15.15
C GLN A 318 -60.50 0.38 -15.75
N GLN A 319 -60.16 1.66 -15.83
CA GLN A 319 -61.04 2.68 -16.38
C GLN A 319 -61.27 2.49 -17.89
N ARG A 320 -60.23 2.11 -18.63
CA ARG A 320 -60.31 1.73 -20.05
C ARG A 320 -61.19 0.51 -20.28
N LEU A 321 -61.03 -0.55 -19.49
CA LEU A 321 -61.85 -1.76 -19.60
C LEU A 321 -63.31 -1.50 -19.20
N ARG A 322 -63.55 -0.60 -18.23
CA ARG A 322 -64.91 -0.17 -17.85
C ARG A 322 -65.61 0.61 -18.98
N SER A 323 -64.90 1.51 -19.66
CA SER A 323 -65.47 2.24 -20.80
C SER A 323 -65.75 1.30 -21.97
N GLN A 324 -64.83 0.38 -22.27
CA GLN A 324 -65.02 -0.63 -23.32
C GLN A 324 -66.21 -1.55 -23.03
N ARG A 325 -66.39 -1.97 -21.76
CA ARG A 325 -67.57 -2.75 -21.35
C ARG A 325 -68.87 -1.96 -21.54
N ALA A 326 -68.89 -0.67 -21.16
CA ALA A 326 -70.08 0.17 -21.31
C ALA A 326 -70.44 0.41 -22.79
N GLU A 327 -69.46 0.60 -23.65
CA GLU A 327 -69.66 0.75 -25.10
C GLU A 327 -70.24 -0.53 -25.73
N LEU A 328 -69.69 -1.70 -25.40
CA LEU A 328 -70.18 -2.98 -25.88
C LEU A 328 -71.59 -3.30 -25.36
N GLN A 329 -71.91 -2.96 -24.10
CA GLN A 329 -73.27 -3.07 -23.55
C GLN A 329 -74.27 -2.17 -24.29
N GLY A 330 -73.89 -0.93 -24.59
CA GLY A 330 -74.72 -0.01 -25.38
C GLY A 330 -74.99 -0.52 -26.79
N ARG A 331 -73.97 -1.09 -27.44
CA ARG A 331 -74.08 -1.69 -28.77
C ARG A 331 -74.99 -2.92 -28.77
N LEU A 332 -74.90 -3.76 -27.75
CA LEU A 332 -75.77 -4.93 -27.57
C LEU A 332 -77.25 -4.52 -27.42
N GLU A 333 -77.55 -3.50 -26.62
CA GLU A 333 -78.93 -3.00 -26.46
C GLU A 333 -79.49 -2.38 -27.75
N SER A 334 -78.65 -1.68 -28.53
CA SER A 334 -79.06 -1.17 -29.84
C SER A 334 -79.43 -2.29 -30.82
N LEU A 335 -78.67 -3.38 -30.84
CA LEU A 335 -78.92 -4.55 -31.69
C LEU A 335 -80.17 -5.32 -31.24
N LYS A 336 -80.39 -5.48 -29.93
CA LYS A 336 -81.64 -6.05 -29.40
C LYS A 336 -82.88 -5.27 -29.83
N THR A 337 -82.77 -3.95 -29.87
CA THR A 337 -83.86 -3.07 -30.30
C THR A 337 -84.16 -3.27 -31.79
N GLN A 338 -83.11 -3.29 -32.63
CA GLN A 338 -83.23 -3.57 -34.07
C GLN A 338 -83.77 -4.98 -34.37
N GLN A 339 -83.42 -5.97 -33.55
CA GLN A 339 -83.94 -7.32 -33.67
C GLN A 339 -85.44 -7.38 -33.38
N ARG A 340 -85.91 -6.70 -32.32
CA ARG A 340 -87.35 -6.61 -31.99
C ARG A 340 -88.16 -5.91 -33.07
N GLU A 341 -87.65 -4.81 -33.63
CA GLU A 341 -88.31 -4.11 -34.74
C GLU A 341 -88.42 -5.01 -35.98
N ASN A 342 -87.36 -5.76 -36.29
CA ASN A 342 -87.35 -6.69 -37.40
C ASN A 342 -88.32 -7.88 -37.19
N GLU A 343 -88.42 -8.40 -35.96
CA GLU A 343 -89.41 -9.43 -35.60
C GLU A 343 -90.86 -8.95 -35.76
N GLN A 344 -91.14 -7.68 -35.46
CA GLN A 344 -92.45 -7.08 -35.73
C GLN A 344 -92.76 -7.03 -37.23
N GLN A 345 -91.78 -6.72 -38.09
CA GLN A 345 -91.94 -6.72 -39.56
C GLN A 345 -92.17 -8.14 -40.11
N ILE A 346 -91.49 -9.14 -39.55
CA ILE A 346 -91.72 -10.57 -39.88
C ILE A 346 -93.18 -10.94 -39.60
N ASN A 347 -93.70 -10.61 -38.41
CA ASN A 347 -95.09 -10.92 -38.04
C ASN A 347 -96.11 -10.18 -38.93
N LEU A 348 -95.88 -8.90 -39.22
CA LEU A 348 -96.74 -8.11 -40.12
C LEU A 348 -96.82 -8.75 -41.51
N GLN A 349 -95.69 -9.19 -42.06
CA GLN A 349 -95.65 -9.79 -43.39
C GLN A 349 -96.29 -11.18 -43.43
N GLN A 350 -96.15 -11.98 -42.37
CA GLN A 350 -96.86 -13.26 -42.23
C GLN A 350 -98.38 -13.09 -42.20
N THR A 351 -98.89 -12.10 -41.46
CA THR A 351 -100.35 -11.81 -41.43
C THR A 351 -100.87 -11.33 -42.78
N THR A 352 -100.08 -10.56 -43.53
CA THR A 352 -100.43 -10.06 -44.87
C THR A 352 -100.55 -11.20 -45.89
N ILE A 353 -99.60 -12.15 -45.88
CA ILE A 353 -99.63 -13.35 -46.72
C ILE A 353 -100.89 -14.18 -46.43
N LYS A 354 -101.22 -14.37 -45.15
CA LYS A 354 -102.40 -15.14 -44.73
C LYS A 354 -103.71 -14.54 -45.27
N LYS A 355 -103.88 -13.23 -45.16
CA LYS A 355 -105.07 -12.52 -45.66
C LYS A 355 -105.22 -12.63 -47.20
N GLN A 356 -104.12 -12.44 -47.93
CA GLN A 356 -104.13 -12.55 -49.41
C GLN A 356 -104.38 -13.98 -49.90
N GLN A 357 -103.99 -14.99 -49.12
CA GLN A 357 -104.29 -16.39 -49.41
C GLN A 357 -105.77 -16.75 -49.16
N GLU A 358 -106.39 -16.17 -48.14
CA GLU A 358 -107.82 -16.34 -47.86
C GLU A 358 -108.69 -15.70 -48.96
N ASP A 359 -108.30 -14.52 -49.47
CA ASP A 359 -108.97 -13.83 -50.58
C ASP A 359 -108.83 -14.60 -51.92
N PHE A 360 -107.69 -15.25 -52.16
CA PHE A 360 -107.44 -16.11 -53.33
C PHE A 360 -108.28 -17.40 -53.31
N GLU A 361 -108.44 -18.02 -52.15
CA GLU A 361 -109.25 -19.25 -51.95
C GLU A 361 -110.76 -19.01 -52.12
N ALA A 362 -111.25 -17.81 -51.77
CA ALA A 362 -112.66 -17.45 -51.95
C ALA A 362 -113.06 -17.26 -53.42
N ALA A 363 -112.16 -16.69 -54.24
CA ALA A 363 -112.38 -16.45 -55.67
C ALA A 363 -112.40 -17.73 -56.52
N LYS A 364 -111.80 -18.82 -56.02
CA LYS A 364 -111.64 -20.10 -56.72
C LYS A 364 -112.88 -21.01 -56.69
N LYS A 365 -113.88 -20.75 -55.84
CA LYS A 365 -115.00 -21.68 -55.53
C LYS A 365 -116.33 -21.45 -56.29
N MET A 366 -116.39 -20.53 -57.25
CA MET A 366 -117.60 -20.23 -58.04
C MET A 366 -117.38 -20.38 -59.56
N SER A 367 -117.47 -21.60 -60.12
CA SER A 367 -117.91 -21.86 -61.51
C SER A 367 -118.02 -23.36 -61.76
N SER A 368 -119.13 -23.77 -62.37
CA SER A 368 -119.44 -25.15 -62.77
C SER A 368 -118.68 -25.55 -64.05
N SER A 369 -117.34 -25.50 -64.00
CA SER A 369 -116.42 -26.04 -65.01
C SER A 369 -115.58 -27.23 -64.51
N GLU A 370 -115.82 -27.65 -63.27
CA GLU A 370 -115.07 -28.69 -62.54
C GLU A 370 -114.99 -30.06 -63.23
N ARG A 371 -115.83 -30.36 -64.21
CA ARG A 371 -115.84 -31.70 -64.85
C ARG A 371 -115.04 -31.77 -66.15
N ILE A 372 -114.87 -30.64 -66.82
CA ILE A 372 -114.11 -30.49 -68.08
C ILE A 372 -112.69 -30.01 -67.76
N ALA A 373 -112.58 -29.15 -66.74
CA ALA A 373 -111.32 -28.82 -66.10
C ALA A 373 -110.67 -30.08 -65.50
N LYS A 374 -111.36 -31.00 -64.79
CA LYS A 374 -110.69 -32.20 -64.23
C LYS A 374 -109.99 -33.09 -65.26
N LEU A 375 -110.50 -33.18 -66.48
CA LEU A 375 -109.89 -34.00 -67.55
C LEU A 375 -108.76 -33.23 -68.25
N ASN A 376 -108.95 -31.94 -68.54
CA ASN A 376 -107.89 -31.06 -69.07
C ASN A 376 -106.76 -30.81 -68.07
N GLN A 377 -107.10 -30.51 -66.82
CA GLN A 377 -106.21 -30.44 -65.68
C GLN A 377 -105.46 -31.77 -65.49
N GLN A 378 -106.04 -32.95 -65.75
CA GLN A 378 -105.23 -34.17 -65.73
C GLN A 378 -104.20 -34.23 -66.87
N VAL A 379 -104.52 -33.74 -68.07
CA VAL A 379 -103.55 -33.68 -69.19
C VAL A 379 -102.51 -32.58 -69.01
N ASP A 380 -102.93 -31.38 -68.59
CA ASP A 380 -102.10 -30.21 -68.34
C ASP A 380 -101.30 -30.37 -67.03
N GLU A 381 -101.82 -30.99 -65.96
CA GLU A 381 -101.01 -31.37 -64.79
C GLU A 381 -99.95 -32.39 -65.18
N LEU A 382 -100.25 -33.34 -66.08
CA LEU A 382 -99.25 -34.29 -66.58
C LEU A 382 -98.26 -33.60 -67.54
N ARG A 383 -98.67 -32.68 -68.41
CA ARG A 383 -97.76 -31.92 -69.29
C ARG A 383 -96.94 -30.87 -68.55
N ASP A 384 -97.52 -30.18 -67.57
CA ASP A 384 -96.84 -29.27 -66.64
C ASP A 384 -95.93 -30.05 -65.71
N GLN A 385 -96.31 -31.25 -65.23
CA GLN A 385 -95.37 -32.16 -64.56
C GLN A 385 -94.22 -32.54 -65.48
N GLN A 386 -94.46 -32.83 -66.76
CA GLN A 386 -93.41 -33.16 -67.72
C GLN A 386 -92.45 -31.99 -67.95
N VAL A 387 -92.97 -30.77 -68.15
CA VAL A 387 -92.17 -29.55 -68.36
C VAL A 387 -91.48 -29.11 -67.07
N SER A 388 -92.14 -29.21 -65.92
CA SER A 388 -91.58 -28.99 -64.57
C SER A 388 -90.43 -29.96 -64.29
N LEU A 389 -90.62 -31.27 -64.49
CA LEU A 389 -89.58 -32.28 -64.29
C LEU A 389 -88.42 -32.10 -65.29
N MET A 390 -88.67 -31.59 -66.50
CA MET A 390 -87.62 -31.29 -67.48
C MET A 390 -86.83 -30.00 -67.14
N GLN A 391 -87.50 -28.96 -66.64
CA GLN A 391 -86.85 -27.76 -66.08
C GLN A 391 -86.07 -28.10 -64.80
N GLU A 392 -86.62 -28.94 -63.93
CA GLU A 392 -85.99 -29.45 -62.71
C GLU A 392 -84.77 -30.32 -63.03
N SER A 393 -84.85 -31.17 -64.05
CA SER A 393 -83.70 -31.93 -64.56
C SER A 393 -82.57 -31.01 -65.08
N THR A 394 -82.94 -29.92 -65.77
CA THR A 394 -81.98 -28.95 -66.30
C THR A 394 -81.35 -28.08 -65.19
N THR A 395 -82.11 -27.68 -64.17
CA THR A 395 -81.58 -26.94 -63.01
C THR A 395 -80.68 -27.83 -62.15
N ILE A 396 -81.06 -29.08 -61.90
CA ILE A 396 -80.23 -30.07 -61.21
C ILE A 396 -78.93 -30.34 -61.99
N HIS A 397 -78.98 -30.42 -63.33
CA HIS A 397 -77.79 -30.62 -64.16
C HIS A 397 -76.80 -29.44 -64.08
N ASN A 398 -77.31 -28.21 -64.12
CA ASN A 398 -76.48 -27.01 -63.97
C ASN A 398 -75.90 -26.88 -62.54
N GLN A 399 -76.70 -27.20 -61.51
CA GLN A 399 -76.23 -27.25 -60.13
C GLN A 399 -75.17 -28.34 -59.92
N LYS A 400 -75.35 -29.52 -60.51
CA LYS A 400 -74.37 -30.62 -60.48
C LYS A 400 -73.05 -30.18 -61.11
N SER A 401 -73.09 -29.55 -62.28
CA SER A 401 -71.89 -29.07 -62.97
C SER A 401 -71.15 -27.98 -62.18
N PHE A 402 -71.87 -27.06 -61.54
CA PHE A 402 -71.29 -26.04 -60.68
C PHE A 402 -70.67 -26.64 -59.40
N LEU A 403 -71.39 -27.54 -58.72
CA LEU A 403 -70.91 -28.18 -57.49
C LEU A 403 -69.71 -29.10 -57.75
N SER A 404 -69.71 -29.84 -58.87
CA SER A 404 -68.59 -30.73 -59.24
C SER A 404 -67.30 -29.95 -59.50
N ARG A 405 -67.37 -28.80 -60.19
CA ARG A 405 -66.19 -27.94 -60.43
C ARG A 405 -65.62 -27.34 -59.13
N ASN A 406 -66.50 -26.84 -58.25
CA ASN A 406 -66.07 -26.30 -56.96
C ASN A 406 -65.51 -27.40 -56.03
N TYR A 407 -66.08 -28.61 -56.10
CA TYR A 407 -65.58 -29.78 -55.39
C TYR A 407 -64.16 -30.15 -55.85
N GLU A 408 -63.93 -30.27 -57.16
CA GLU A 408 -62.58 -30.56 -57.72
C GLU A 408 -61.55 -29.48 -57.34
N GLN A 409 -61.94 -28.20 -57.39
CA GLN A 409 -61.05 -27.10 -57.02
C GLN A 409 -60.68 -27.16 -55.53
N THR A 410 -61.65 -27.45 -54.65
CA THR A 410 -61.43 -27.59 -53.20
C THR A 410 -60.54 -28.79 -52.88
N VAL A 411 -60.73 -29.93 -53.56
CA VAL A 411 -59.89 -31.13 -53.42
C VAL A 411 -58.43 -30.84 -53.78
N SER A 412 -58.19 -30.12 -54.88
CA SER A 412 -56.84 -29.77 -55.31
C SER A 412 -56.12 -28.81 -54.33
N SER A 413 -56.88 -27.94 -53.68
CA SER A 413 -56.39 -27.00 -52.66
C SER A 413 -56.07 -27.73 -51.35
N GLN A 414 -56.96 -28.62 -50.91
CA GLN A 414 -56.81 -29.44 -49.72
C GLN A 414 -55.58 -30.36 -49.80
N ARG A 415 -55.35 -31.00 -50.95
CA ARG A 415 -54.15 -31.84 -51.15
C ARG A 415 -52.86 -31.04 -51.02
N ARG A 416 -52.77 -29.87 -51.66
CA ARG A 416 -51.60 -28.98 -51.57
C ARG A 416 -51.33 -28.54 -50.13
N ASN A 417 -52.36 -28.09 -49.42
CA ASN A 417 -52.23 -27.66 -48.03
C ASN A 417 -51.88 -28.82 -47.08
N SER A 418 -52.37 -30.04 -47.36
CA SER A 418 -52.02 -31.25 -46.61
C SER A 418 -50.55 -31.65 -46.78
N ASP A 419 -50.03 -31.60 -48.00
CA ASP A 419 -48.64 -31.92 -48.30
C ASP A 419 -47.67 -30.86 -47.73
N GLU A 420 -48.04 -29.57 -47.79
CA GLU A 420 -47.27 -28.49 -47.17
C GLU A 420 -47.27 -28.59 -45.63
N LEU A 421 -48.41 -28.94 -45.04
CA LEU A 421 -48.51 -29.21 -43.60
C LEU A 421 -47.60 -30.37 -43.17
N LYS A 422 -47.53 -31.46 -43.95
CA LYS A 422 -46.62 -32.58 -43.66
C LYS A 422 -45.17 -32.14 -43.66
N LYS A 423 -44.75 -31.38 -44.67
CA LYS A 423 -43.37 -30.84 -44.76
C LYS A 423 -43.02 -29.97 -43.56
N LEU A 424 -43.87 -29.02 -43.21
CA LEU A 424 -43.65 -28.13 -42.06
C LEU A 424 -43.65 -28.88 -40.72
N LYS A 425 -44.43 -29.96 -40.57
CA LYS A 425 -44.38 -30.82 -39.37
C LYS A 425 -43.06 -31.57 -39.24
N THR A 426 -42.50 -32.07 -40.34
CA THR A 426 -41.15 -32.66 -40.34
C THR A 426 -40.07 -31.64 -39.97
N GLU A 427 -40.09 -30.45 -40.57
CA GLU A 427 -39.15 -29.37 -40.24
C GLU A 427 -39.28 -28.93 -38.77
N LEU A 428 -40.51 -28.85 -38.25
CA LEU A 428 -40.76 -28.55 -36.84
C LEU A 428 -40.16 -29.61 -35.92
N ALA A 429 -40.26 -30.90 -36.26
CA ALA A 429 -39.69 -31.99 -35.47
C ALA A 429 -38.15 -31.90 -35.43
N GLU A 430 -37.50 -31.62 -36.55
CA GLU A 430 -36.04 -31.44 -36.62
C GLU A 430 -35.57 -30.23 -35.79
N ILE A 431 -36.24 -29.09 -35.91
CA ILE A 431 -35.91 -27.88 -35.13
C ILE A 431 -36.18 -28.09 -33.64
N THR A 432 -37.22 -28.84 -33.28
CA THR A 432 -37.52 -29.17 -31.88
C THR A 432 -36.41 -30.05 -31.28
N SER A 433 -35.92 -31.05 -32.02
CA SER A 433 -34.77 -31.85 -31.58
C SER A 433 -33.50 -31.01 -31.41
N LYS A 434 -33.24 -30.05 -32.31
CA LYS A 434 -32.11 -29.12 -32.19
C LYS A 434 -32.26 -28.17 -30.99
N TYR A 435 -33.48 -27.76 -30.67
CA TYR A 435 -33.76 -26.94 -29.49
C TYR A 435 -33.45 -27.72 -28.21
N ASP A 436 -33.91 -28.96 -28.10
CA ASP A 436 -33.69 -29.78 -26.91
C ASP A 436 -32.18 -30.08 -26.71
N SER A 437 -31.42 -30.36 -27.77
CA SER A 437 -29.96 -30.52 -27.68
C SER A 437 -29.24 -29.25 -27.25
N SER A 438 -29.64 -28.10 -27.81
CA SER A 438 -29.03 -26.79 -27.49
C SER A 438 -29.36 -26.34 -26.05
N LYS A 439 -30.59 -26.61 -25.60
CA LYS A 439 -31.02 -26.38 -24.22
C LYS A 439 -30.21 -27.22 -23.24
N HIS A 440 -30.01 -28.51 -23.53
CA HIS A 440 -29.22 -29.38 -22.66
C HIS A 440 -27.74 -28.95 -22.59
N ALA A 441 -27.16 -28.52 -23.72
CA ALA A 441 -25.80 -27.97 -23.73
C ALA A 441 -25.66 -26.69 -22.88
N ALA A 442 -26.67 -25.80 -22.91
CA ALA A 442 -26.70 -24.61 -22.07
C ALA A 442 -26.84 -24.95 -20.57
N GLU A 443 -27.64 -25.96 -20.20
CA GLU A 443 -27.77 -26.44 -18.82
C GLU A 443 -26.45 -27.01 -18.29
N ILE A 444 -25.73 -27.82 -19.08
CA ILE A 444 -24.41 -28.36 -18.73
C ILE A 444 -23.39 -27.22 -18.54
N ALA A 445 -23.37 -26.25 -19.46
CA ALA A 445 -22.47 -25.10 -19.34
C ALA A 445 -22.77 -24.27 -18.08
N GLN A 446 -24.04 -24.12 -17.72
CA GLN A 446 -24.46 -23.45 -16.48
C GLN A 446 -24.00 -24.20 -15.22
N GLU A 447 -24.11 -25.53 -15.19
CA GLU A 447 -23.62 -26.36 -14.09
C GLU A 447 -22.10 -26.21 -13.93
N ASN A 448 -21.34 -26.23 -15.02
CA ASN A 448 -19.90 -26.05 -15.01
C ASN A 448 -19.48 -24.67 -14.45
N VAL A 449 -20.16 -23.60 -14.85
CA VAL A 449 -19.94 -22.25 -14.28
C VAL A 449 -20.19 -22.26 -12.76
N SER A 450 -21.29 -22.86 -12.31
CA SER A 450 -21.62 -22.94 -10.89
C SER A 450 -20.58 -23.74 -10.07
N GLY A 451 -19.99 -24.79 -10.66
CA GLY A 451 -18.96 -25.61 -10.03
C GLY A 451 -17.65 -24.85 -9.81
N VAL A 452 -17.23 -24.08 -10.82
CA VAL A 452 -16.03 -23.22 -10.72
C VAL A 452 -16.27 -22.04 -9.79
N GLU A 453 -17.47 -21.45 -9.76
CA GLU A 453 -17.81 -20.38 -8.80
C GLU A 453 -17.69 -20.83 -7.35
N LYS A 454 -18.15 -22.04 -7.01
CA LYS A 454 -17.97 -22.63 -5.67
C LYS A 454 -16.49 -22.78 -5.32
N SER A 455 -15.70 -23.34 -6.24
CA SER A 455 -14.25 -23.55 -6.05
C SER A 455 -13.50 -22.23 -5.89
N LEU A 456 -13.86 -21.21 -6.68
CA LEU A 456 -13.32 -19.85 -6.58
C LEU A 456 -13.64 -19.20 -5.23
N THR A 457 -14.86 -19.41 -4.73
CA THR A 457 -15.30 -18.87 -3.44
C THR A 457 -14.52 -19.50 -2.29
N GLN A 458 -14.31 -20.82 -2.33
CA GLN A 458 -13.48 -21.53 -1.35
C GLN A 458 -12.01 -21.08 -1.38
N ALA A 459 -11.43 -20.93 -2.58
CA ALA A 459 -10.07 -20.45 -2.73
C ALA A 459 -9.89 -19.02 -2.20
N ARG A 460 -10.88 -18.13 -2.40
CA ARG A 460 -10.88 -16.78 -1.83
C ARG A 460 -10.98 -16.78 -0.31
N GLN A 461 -11.86 -17.59 0.27
CA GLN A 461 -11.95 -17.71 1.74
C GLN A 461 -10.62 -18.18 2.34
N HIS A 462 -9.98 -19.18 1.72
CA HIS A 462 -8.67 -19.64 2.15
C HIS A 462 -7.59 -18.55 2.01
N HIS A 463 -7.67 -17.71 0.98
CA HIS A 463 -6.76 -16.56 0.81
C HIS A 463 -6.90 -15.56 1.95
N ASP A 464 -8.15 -15.22 2.32
CA ASP A 464 -8.43 -14.28 3.40
C ASP A 464 -7.94 -14.82 4.75
N GLU A 465 -8.13 -16.12 5.03
CA GLU A 465 -7.61 -16.80 6.21
C GLU A 465 -6.08 -16.73 6.28
N LEU A 466 -5.38 -17.07 5.18
CA LEU A 466 -3.92 -16.98 5.09
C LEU A 466 -3.41 -15.55 5.29
N ASN A 467 -4.10 -14.56 4.71
CA ASN A 467 -3.74 -13.15 4.85
C ASN A 467 -3.91 -12.68 6.31
N GLN A 468 -4.98 -13.10 7.00
CA GLN A 468 -5.19 -12.78 8.41
C GLN A 468 -4.15 -13.43 9.33
N GLN A 469 -3.76 -14.67 9.05
CA GLN A 469 -2.67 -15.36 9.76
C GLN A 469 -1.34 -14.66 9.52
N TYR A 470 -1.03 -14.32 8.27
CA TYR A 470 0.18 -13.59 7.89
C TYR A 470 0.27 -12.25 8.63
N GLN A 471 -0.79 -11.43 8.62
CA GLN A 471 -0.80 -10.13 9.29
C GLN A 471 -0.62 -10.26 10.81
N THR A 472 -1.27 -11.25 11.44
CA THR A 472 -1.13 -11.49 12.88
C THR A 472 0.32 -11.86 13.24
N GLN A 473 0.92 -12.79 12.51
CA GLN A 473 2.30 -13.20 12.77
C GLN A 473 3.31 -12.10 12.43
N GLN A 474 3.05 -11.31 11.39
CA GLN A 474 3.88 -10.15 11.04
C GLN A 474 3.88 -9.09 12.14
N ARG A 475 2.73 -8.80 12.75
CA ARG A 475 2.65 -7.87 13.91
C ARG A 475 3.44 -8.41 15.10
N ASN A 476 3.29 -9.68 15.43
CA ASN A 476 4.04 -10.33 16.51
C ASN A 476 5.56 -10.24 16.27
N TRP A 477 6.00 -10.49 15.04
CA TRP A 477 7.40 -10.39 14.64
C TRP A 477 7.95 -8.96 14.79
N TYR A 478 7.21 -7.94 14.37
CA TYR A 478 7.61 -6.54 14.58
C TYR A 478 7.68 -6.15 16.06
N GLN A 479 6.79 -6.69 16.90
CA GLN A 479 6.83 -6.49 18.35
C GLN A 479 8.12 -7.05 18.95
N VAL A 480 8.42 -8.32 18.66
CA VAL A 480 9.66 -9.00 19.13
C VAL A 480 10.91 -8.28 18.61
N LEU A 481 10.91 -7.80 17.36
CA LEU A 481 12.04 -7.06 16.80
C LEU A 481 12.25 -5.70 17.49
N GLY A 482 11.16 -5.04 17.91
CA GLY A 482 11.20 -3.86 18.78
C GLY A 482 11.82 -4.16 20.15
N ASP A 483 11.44 -5.27 20.77
CA ASP A 483 11.98 -5.72 22.06
C ASP A 483 13.47 -6.05 21.97
N ILE A 484 13.89 -6.75 20.90
CA ILE A 484 15.32 -7.01 20.60
C ILE A 484 16.11 -5.71 20.52
N ARG A 485 15.57 -4.68 19.82
CA ARG A 485 16.25 -3.38 19.69
C ARG A 485 16.37 -2.67 21.05
N SER A 486 15.33 -2.74 21.87
CA SER A 486 15.32 -2.19 23.24
C SER A 486 16.34 -2.90 24.13
N LEU A 487 16.36 -4.25 24.11
CA LEU A 487 17.32 -5.07 24.86
C LEU A 487 18.77 -4.78 24.42
N LYS A 488 19.05 -4.75 23.11
CA LYS A 488 20.39 -4.38 22.58
C LYS A 488 20.82 -2.99 23.04
N SER A 489 19.92 -2.01 23.02
CA SER A 489 20.22 -0.66 23.52
C SER A 489 20.57 -0.64 25.01
N ARG A 490 19.82 -1.39 25.83
CA ARG A 490 20.09 -1.53 27.28
C ARG A 490 21.40 -2.26 27.54
N ILE A 491 21.68 -3.36 26.84
CA ILE A 491 22.94 -4.11 26.93
C ILE A 491 24.11 -3.20 26.56
N ASN A 492 24.02 -2.49 25.45
CA ASN A 492 25.05 -1.53 25.04
C ASN A 492 25.25 -0.42 26.08
N ALA A 493 24.17 0.08 26.70
CA ALA A 493 24.30 1.05 27.79
C ALA A 493 25.07 0.48 29.00
N TYR A 494 24.77 -0.76 29.41
CA TYR A 494 25.50 -1.43 30.50
C TYR A 494 26.95 -1.78 30.11
N GLN A 495 27.20 -2.17 28.86
CA GLN A 495 28.54 -2.45 28.34
C GLN A 495 29.37 -1.16 28.26
N SER A 496 28.83 -0.06 27.72
CA SER A 496 29.50 1.25 27.72
C SER A 496 29.77 1.75 29.14
N MET A 497 28.83 1.55 30.08
CA MET A 497 29.07 1.88 31.49
C MET A 497 30.20 1.04 32.09
N ALA A 498 30.29 -0.24 31.74
CA ALA A 498 31.36 -1.13 32.19
C ALA A 498 32.72 -0.77 31.57
N ASP A 499 32.78 -0.50 30.27
CA ASP A 499 34.00 -0.12 29.52
C ASP A 499 34.53 1.25 29.97
N GLU A 500 33.64 2.19 30.29
CA GLU A 500 34.01 3.47 30.86
C GLU A 500 34.42 3.36 32.35
N TYR A 501 34.27 2.19 32.96
CA TYR A 501 34.46 1.93 34.39
C TYR A 501 33.60 2.87 35.25
N SER A 502 32.39 3.17 34.79
CA SER A 502 31.41 4.02 35.49
C SER A 502 30.90 3.31 36.74
N GLY A 503 30.92 3.99 37.89
CA GLY A 503 30.55 3.41 39.20
C GLY A 503 31.74 2.96 40.06
N TYR A 504 32.96 2.91 39.49
CA TYR A 504 34.19 2.81 40.28
C TYR A 504 34.61 4.17 40.82
N TYR A 505 35.32 4.20 41.95
CA TYR A 505 35.96 5.41 42.45
C TYR A 505 36.97 5.95 41.43
N ARG A 506 37.09 7.28 41.34
CA ARG A 506 37.92 8.00 40.35
C ARG A 506 39.36 7.45 40.25
N GLY A 507 39.99 7.13 41.38
CA GLY A 507 41.35 6.57 41.39
C GLY A 507 41.42 5.18 40.78
N VAL A 508 40.46 4.31 41.07
CA VAL A 508 40.37 2.94 40.52
C VAL A 508 40.06 3.00 39.03
N GLN A 509 39.13 3.88 38.63
CA GLN A 509 38.71 4.10 37.25
C GLN A 509 39.89 4.50 36.34
N ILE A 510 40.71 5.46 36.77
CA ILE A 510 41.85 5.95 35.99
C ILE A 510 42.92 4.85 35.82
N VAL A 511 43.17 4.05 36.86
CA VAL A 511 44.13 2.95 36.80
C VAL A 511 43.64 1.83 35.87
N LEU A 512 42.36 1.45 35.94
CA LEU A 512 41.78 0.43 35.06
C LEU A 512 41.78 0.87 33.58
N ARG A 513 41.48 2.16 33.30
CA ARG A 513 41.58 2.72 31.93
C ARG A 513 43.00 2.68 31.36
N GLN A 514 44.02 2.73 32.22
CA GLN A 514 45.44 2.68 31.83
C GLN A 514 46.09 1.32 32.14
N ARG A 515 45.30 0.25 32.19
CA ARG A 515 45.76 -1.12 32.53
C ARG A 515 46.97 -1.57 31.72
N GLN A 516 47.12 -1.14 30.46
CA GLN A 516 48.27 -1.48 29.62
C GLN A 516 49.61 -0.96 30.17
N GLN A 517 49.62 0.09 30.97
CA GLN A 517 50.84 0.61 31.62
C GLN A 517 51.30 -0.24 32.81
N PHE A 518 50.43 -1.11 33.34
CA PHE A 518 50.67 -1.91 34.53
C PHE A 518 50.47 -3.40 34.23
N PRO A 519 51.45 -4.09 33.62
CA PRO A 519 51.30 -5.49 33.21
C PRO A 519 51.04 -6.46 34.37
N GLY A 520 51.40 -6.08 35.61
CA GLY A 520 51.11 -6.87 36.81
C GLY A 520 49.70 -6.66 37.41
N LEU A 521 48.85 -5.83 36.81
CA LEU A 521 47.49 -5.54 37.28
C LEU A 521 46.49 -6.61 36.78
N ALA A 522 45.96 -7.41 37.70
CA ALA A 522 45.00 -8.47 37.39
C ALA A 522 43.57 -7.95 37.17
N GLY A 523 43.19 -6.84 37.80
CA GLY A 523 41.86 -6.22 37.68
C GLY A 523 41.26 -5.84 39.03
N ALA A 524 40.01 -5.38 39.04
CA ALA A 524 39.25 -5.13 40.27
C ALA A 524 38.56 -6.40 40.79
N VAL A 525 38.29 -6.49 42.10
CA VAL A 525 37.61 -7.65 42.71
C VAL A 525 36.27 -7.99 42.03
N SER A 526 35.48 -6.98 41.63
CA SER A 526 34.24 -7.12 40.83
C SER A 526 34.43 -7.78 39.46
N GLU A 527 35.60 -7.62 38.83
CA GLU A 527 35.91 -8.29 37.56
C GLU A 527 36.29 -9.75 37.78
N LEU A 528 37.00 -10.03 38.88
CA LEU A 528 37.62 -11.33 39.17
C LEU A 528 36.69 -12.35 39.82
N PHE A 529 35.65 -11.89 40.54
CA PHE A 529 34.64 -12.77 41.13
C PHE A 529 33.42 -12.85 40.21
N ASP A 530 32.89 -14.06 40.05
CA ASP A 530 31.61 -14.33 39.39
C ASP A 530 30.64 -14.88 40.44
N VAL A 531 29.63 -14.08 40.77
CA VAL A 531 28.70 -14.34 41.88
C VAL A 531 27.34 -14.70 41.30
N PRO A 532 26.77 -15.88 41.62
CA PRO A 532 25.42 -16.24 41.18
C PRO A 532 24.37 -15.23 41.65
N ALA A 533 23.37 -14.94 40.81
CA ALA A 533 22.32 -13.94 41.07
C ALA A 533 21.68 -14.04 42.47
N LYS A 534 21.45 -15.28 42.93
CA LYS A 534 20.86 -15.56 44.25
C LYS A 534 21.66 -14.95 45.40
N TYR A 535 22.98 -14.82 45.26
CA TYR A 535 23.89 -14.39 46.31
C TYR A 535 24.48 -12.99 46.07
N THR A 536 24.19 -12.35 44.93
CA THR A 536 24.80 -11.09 44.51
C THR A 536 24.61 -9.98 45.56
N THR A 537 23.38 -9.75 46.02
CA THR A 537 23.09 -8.72 47.04
C THR A 537 23.84 -8.99 48.34
N ALA A 538 23.84 -10.24 48.81
CA ALA A 538 24.50 -10.64 50.04
C ALA A 538 26.03 -10.42 49.96
N VAL A 539 26.67 -10.85 48.87
CA VAL A 539 28.12 -10.71 48.68
C VAL A 539 28.51 -9.24 48.46
N GLU A 540 27.70 -8.49 47.72
CA GLU A 540 27.90 -7.07 47.45
C GLU A 540 27.80 -6.23 48.74
N THR A 541 26.83 -6.51 49.61
CA THR A 541 26.75 -5.88 50.94
C THR A 541 27.97 -6.20 51.80
N VAL A 542 28.45 -7.45 51.77
CA VAL A 542 29.61 -7.88 52.57
C VAL A 542 30.90 -7.22 52.09
N LEU A 543 31.09 -7.12 50.78
CA LEU A 543 32.29 -6.52 50.20
C LEU A 543 32.24 -4.99 50.29
N GLY A 544 31.07 -4.36 50.10
CA GLY A 544 30.93 -2.91 50.10
C GLY A 544 31.94 -2.24 49.18
N SER A 545 32.72 -1.28 49.69
CA SER A 545 33.79 -0.62 48.92
C SER A 545 34.96 -1.55 48.54
N GLN A 546 35.08 -2.73 49.17
CA GLN A 546 36.13 -3.71 48.87
C GLN A 546 35.95 -4.35 47.49
N VAL A 547 34.74 -4.30 46.93
CA VAL A 547 34.44 -4.83 45.58
C VAL A 547 35.26 -4.10 44.49
N GLN A 548 35.72 -2.88 44.77
CA GLN A 548 36.47 -2.02 43.85
C GLN A 548 37.99 -2.10 44.03
N GLN A 549 38.49 -2.94 44.92
CA GLN A 549 39.93 -3.02 45.20
C GLN A 549 40.69 -3.66 44.04
N LEU A 550 41.90 -3.18 43.79
CA LEU A 550 42.72 -3.62 42.67
C LEU A 550 43.62 -4.79 43.09
N VAL A 551 43.63 -5.88 42.34
CA VAL A 551 44.49 -7.04 42.59
C VAL A 551 45.72 -6.97 41.69
N VAL A 552 46.90 -7.13 42.27
CA VAL A 552 48.18 -7.13 41.54
C VAL A 552 49.00 -8.37 41.85
N ASP A 553 49.91 -8.72 40.93
CA ASP A 553 50.84 -9.83 41.06
C ASP A 553 51.83 -9.66 42.22
N ARG A 554 52.44 -8.47 42.37
CA ARG A 554 53.50 -8.18 43.34
C ARG A 554 53.48 -6.77 43.91
N GLN A 555 54.13 -6.56 45.05
CA GLN A 555 54.23 -5.24 45.70
C GLN A 555 54.88 -4.16 44.80
N ALA A 556 55.81 -4.55 43.92
CA ALA A 556 56.46 -3.59 43.00
C ALA A 556 55.44 -2.91 42.08
N THR A 557 54.48 -3.68 41.55
CA THR A 557 53.39 -3.18 40.70
C THR A 557 52.45 -2.27 41.50
N ALA A 558 52.14 -2.62 42.76
CA ALA A 558 51.35 -1.76 43.64
C ALA A 558 52.01 -0.38 43.85
N LYS A 559 53.33 -0.35 44.09
CA LYS A 559 54.08 0.90 44.25
C LYS A 559 54.09 1.75 42.98
N GLN A 560 54.19 1.12 41.81
CA GLN A 560 54.11 1.82 40.52
C GLN A 560 52.76 2.51 40.34
N ILE A 561 51.65 1.81 40.61
CA ILE A 561 50.29 2.36 40.54
C ILE A 561 50.10 3.51 41.54
N ILE A 562 50.57 3.36 42.78
CA ILE A 562 50.47 4.42 43.80
C ILE A 562 51.28 5.65 43.39
N ASN A 563 52.51 5.49 42.91
CA ASN A 563 53.34 6.60 42.45
C ASN A 563 52.73 7.31 41.24
N PHE A 564 52.11 6.56 40.32
CA PHE A 564 51.37 7.12 39.19
C PHE A 564 50.20 7.98 39.66
N LEU A 565 49.40 7.50 40.61
CA LEU A 565 48.27 8.25 41.17
C LEU A 565 48.71 9.48 41.96
N ILE A 566 49.84 9.42 42.68
CA ILE A 566 50.43 10.57 43.38
C ILE A 566 50.86 11.64 42.36
N LYS A 567 51.59 11.25 41.31
CA LYS A 567 52.04 12.18 40.26
C LYS A 567 50.90 12.86 39.53
N THR A 568 49.81 12.13 39.27
CA THR A 568 48.66 12.62 38.51
C THR A 568 47.55 13.22 39.38
N ARG A 569 47.68 13.15 40.72
CA ARG A 569 46.63 13.52 41.70
C ARG A 569 45.26 12.90 41.36
N ALA A 570 45.27 11.67 40.86
CA ALA A 570 44.11 11.02 40.25
C ALA A 570 43.17 10.33 41.25
N GLY A 571 43.45 10.38 42.55
CA GLY A 571 42.61 9.85 43.62
C GLY A 571 43.29 8.78 44.46
N ARG A 572 42.51 8.04 45.25
CA ARG A 572 42.98 6.97 46.15
C ARG A 572 42.50 5.60 45.68
N VAL A 573 43.33 4.59 45.90
CA VAL A 573 43.02 3.18 45.62
C VAL A 573 43.52 2.30 46.75
N THR A 574 42.85 1.17 46.96
CA THR A 574 43.33 0.09 47.83
C THR A 574 43.73 -1.07 46.94
N ILE A 575 44.96 -1.57 47.12
CA ILE A 575 45.58 -2.58 46.27
C ILE A 575 45.86 -3.84 47.09
N LEU A 576 45.61 -5.01 46.50
CA LEU A 576 45.76 -6.34 47.07
C LEU A 576 46.88 -7.11 46.33
N PRO A 577 48.12 -7.16 46.85
CA PRO A 577 49.22 -7.88 46.22
C PRO A 577 49.20 -9.38 46.55
N LEU A 578 49.22 -10.23 45.53
CA LEU A 578 49.16 -11.69 45.69
C LEU A 578 50.40 -12.27 46.40
N ASP A 579 51.56 -11.63 46.26
CA ASP A 579 52.83 -12.07 46.85
C ASP A 579 52.92 -11.86 48.38
N THR A 580 52.09 -11.00 48.96
CA THR A 580 52.19 -10.63 50.39
C THR A 580 50.92 -10.87 51.21
N LEU A 581 49.81 -11.19 50.56
CA LEU A 581 48.58 -11.56 51.27
C LEU A 581 48.70 -12.99 51.82
N ASN A 582 48.56 -13.12 53.14
CA ASN A 582 48.59 -14.40 53.83
C ASN A 582 47.20 -15.05 53.86
N ARG A 583 47.14 -16.37 53.65
CA ARG A 583 45.94 -17.17 53.89
C ARG A 583 45.60 -17.14 55.39
N ARG A 584 44.38 -16.76 55.74
CA ARG A 584 43.89 -16.89 57.13
C ARG A 584 43.69 -18.38 57.46
N ARG A 585 44.07 -18.79 58.68
CA ARG A 585 43.82 -20.17 59.14
C ARG A 585 42.31 -20.43 59.23
N PRO A 586 41.81 -21.58 58.77
CA PRO A 586 40.40 -21.92 58.90
C PRO A 586 40.01 -22.01 60.39
N LEU A 587 38.92 -21.35 60.75
CA LEU A 587 38.37 -21.38 62.11
C LEU A 587 37.83 -22.78 62.42
N ALA A 588 38.11 -23.32 63.61
CA ALA A 588 37.67 -24.68 64.00
C ALA A 588 36.14 -24.82 64.21
N ILE A 589 35.39 -23.72 64.10
CA ILE A 589 33.95 -23.64 64.38
C ILE A 589 33.05 -24.02 63.20
N TRP A 590 33.57 -24.20 61.99
CA TRP A 590 32.76 -24.50 60.79
C TRP A 590 31.85 -25.73 60.89
N PRO A 591 32.29 -26.88 61.43
CA PRO A 591 31.43 -28.07 61.51
C PRO A 591 30.17 -27.89 62.37
N GLN A 592 30.20 -26.96 63.34
CA GLN A 592 29.08 -26.69 64.24
C GLN A 592 28.01 -25.77 63.61
N LEU A 593 28.33 -25.14 62.47
CA LEU A 593 27.46 -24.16 61.82
C LEU A 593 26.65 -24.75 60.65
N ILE A 594 27.11 -25.87 60.08
CA ILE A 594 26.53 -26.49 58.88
C ILE A 594 25.13 -27.02 59.15
N ASP A 595 24.88 -27.56 60.34
CA ASP A 595 23.60 -28.18 60.72
C ASP A 595 22.57 -27.17 61.25
N LEU A 596 22.89 -25.87 61.27
CA LEU A 596 21.97 -24.85 61.78
C LEU A 596 20.90 -24.47 60.74
N PRO A 597 19.65 -24.24 61.17
CA PRO A 597 18.57 -23.83 60.27
C PRO A 597 18.90 -22.49 59.62
N GLY A 598 18.69 -22.41 58.31
CA GLY A 598 18.92 -21.20 57.50
C GLY A 598 20.36 -21.00 57.03
N TYR A 599 21.30 -21.92 57.33
CA TYR A 599 22.66 -21.89 56.79
C TYR A 599 22.66 -22.26 55.30
N LEU A 600 23.14 -21.37 54.44
CA LEU A 600 23.23 -21.61 52.99
C LEU A 600 24.63 -22.01 52.52
N GLY A 601 25.67 -21.65 53.26
CA GLY A 601 27.06 -21.96 52.93
C GLY A 601 28.04 -20.84 53.26
N ARG A 602 29.33 -21.14 53.13
CA ARG A 602 30.41 -20.14 53.23
C ARG A 602 30.44 -19.31 51.94
N ALA A 603 30.61 -18.00 52.06
CA ALA A 603 30.60 -17.12 50.89
C ALA A 603 31.68 -17.50 49.86
N THR A 604 32.84 -18.01 50.28
CA THR A 604 33.92 -18.46 49.36
C THR A 604 33.61 -19.74 48.57
N GLU A 605 32.63 -20.53 49.02
CA GLU A 605 32.17 -21.78 48.37
C GLU A 605 30.97 -21.53 47.43
N LEU A 606 30.29 -20.39 47.61
CA LEU A 606 29.10 -20.01 46.86
C LEU A 606 29.38 -19.06 45.69
N ILE A 607 30.64 -18.67 45.48
CA ILE A 607 31.09 -17.79 44.40
C ILE A 607 32.15 -18.49 43.54
N ASN A 608 32.25 -18.08 42.28
CA ASN A 608 33.23 -18.61 41.33
C ASN A 608 34.39 -17.62 41.12
N TYR A 609 35.61 -18.11 41.10
CA TYR A 609 36.83 -17.34 40.81
C TYR A 609 37.96 -18.28 40.36
N ASP A 610 38.97 -17.74 39.68
CA ASP A 610 40.18 -18.50 39.31
C ASP A 610 40.98 -18.88 40.57
N SER A 611 41.46 -20.13 40.61
CA SER A 611 42.30 -20.70 41.68
C SER A 611 43.44 -19.79 42.15
N LYS A 612 44.03 -18.98 41.25
CA LYS A 612 45.09 -18.02 41.59
C LYS A 612 44.64 -16.90 42.53
N PHE A 613 43.35 -16.59 42.57
CA PHE A 613 42.76 -15.57 43.44
C PHE A 613 42.13 -16.13 44.72
N GLN A 614 42.30 -17.42 45.00
CA GLN A 614 41.80 -18.04 46.23
C GLN A 614 42.26 -17.29 47.49
N VAL A 615 43.50 -16.81 47.50
CA VAL A 615 44.05 -16.01 48.61
C VAL A 615 43.25 -14.71 48.83
N ILE A 616 42.77 -14.09 47.76
CA ILE A 616 41.94 -12.87 47.81
C ILE A 616 40.54 -13.21 48.34
N ALA A 617 39.94 -14.28 47.83
CA ALA A 617 38.63 -14.75 48.28
C ALA A 617 38.64 -15.11 49.78
N ASP A 618 39.65 -15.85 50.24
CA ASP A 618 39.83 -16.20 51.65
C ASP A 618 40.07 -14.98 52.53
N HIS A 619 40.79 -13.97 52.03
CA HIS A 619 41.05 -12.72 52.75
C HIS A 619 39.79 -11.88 52.95
N LEU A 620 38.98 -11.72 51.90
CA LEU A 620 37.79 -10.85 51.91
C LEU A 620 36.54 -11.54 52.47
N LEU A 621 36.35 -12.82 52.14
CA LEU A 621 35.11 -13.56 52.38
C LEU A 621 35.29 -14.82 53.23
N GLY A 622 36.53 -15.19 53.61
CA GLY A 622 36.81 -16.46 54.28
C GLY A 622 36.15 -16.62 55.66
N THR A 623 35.73 -15.53 56.30
CA THR A 623 34.99 -15.50 57.57
C THR A 623 33.51 -15.16 57.41
N THR A 624 32.97 -15.26 56.20
CA THR A 624 31.59 -14.86 55.89
C THR A 624 30.71 -16.07 55.60
N VAL A 625 29.54 -16.11 56.23
CA VAL A 625 28.46 -17.09 56.00
C VAL A 625 27.27 -16.39 55.38
N ILE A 626 26.59 -17.06 54.45
CA ILE A 626 25.32 -16.61 53.90
C ILE A 626 24.18 -17.38 54.57
N ALA A 627 23.17 -16.66 55.05
CA ALA A 627 21.95 -17.18 55.65
C ALA A 627 20.73 -16.76 54.83
N ASP A 628 19.59 -17.43 55.05
CA ASP A 628 18.34 -17.13 54.35
C ASP A 628 17.63 -15.87 54.87
N ASN A 629 17.54 -15.69 56.20
CA ASN A 629 16.84 -14.59 56.86
C ASN A 629 17.56 -14.11 58.14
N LEU A 630 17.10 -12.98 58.70
CA LEU A 630 17.76 -12.32 59.83
C LEU A 630 17.72 -13.15 61.11
N ASP A 631 16.61 -13.83 61.40
CA ASP A 631 16.45 -14.61 62.62
C ASP A 631 17.44 -15.78 62.66
N ASN A 632 17.55 -16.50 61.55
CA ASN A 632 18.53 -17.56 61.36
C ASN A 632 19.97 -17.01 61.33
N ALA A 633 20.21 -15.86 60.69
CA ALA A 633 21.51 -15.22 60.70
C ALA A 633 21.99 -14.88 62.12
N THR A 634 21.08 -14.45 62.99
CA THR A 634 21.37 -14.12 64.39
C THR A 634 21.73 -15.37 65.20
N ALA A 635 21.01 -16.48 64.98
CA ALA A 635 21.32 -17.77 65.60
C ALA A 635 22.69 -18.32 65.17
N ILE A 636 22.99 -18.24 63.86
CA ILE A 636 24.28 -18.65 63.29
C ILE A 636 25.43 -17.78 63.82
N ALA A 637 25.25 -16.46 63.91
CA ALA A 637 26.24 -15.55 64.45
C ALA A 637 26.56 -15.84 65.92
N LYS A 638 25.53 -16.14 66.73
CA LYS A 638 25.66 -16.51 68.15
C LYS A 638 26.37 -17.86 68.32
N ALA A 639 26.02 -18.87 67.52
CA ALA A 639 26.69 -20.18 67.53
C ALA A 639 28.16 -20.08 67.12
N GLY A 640 28.48 -19.20 66.16
CA GLY A 640 29.84 -18.84 65.78
C GLY A 640 30.60 -17.97 66.79
N ARG A 641 30.03 -17.74 67.98
CA ARG A 641 30.54 -16.87 69.06
C ARG A 641 30.89 -15.46 68.58
N HIS A 642 30.16 -14.96 67.60
CA HIS A 642 30.43 -13.69 66.91
C HIS A 642 31.85 -13.60 66.32
N MET A 643 32.53 -14.70 66.01
CA MET A 643 33.85 -14.68 65.36
C MET A 643 33.77 -14.64 63.83
N ILE A 644 32.56 -14.69 63.27
CA ILE A 644 32.28 -14.74 61.84
C ILE A 644 31.28 -13.64 61.44
N ARG A 645 31.30 -13.25 60.17
CA ARG A 645 30.32 -12.37 59.54
C ARG A 645 29.19 -13.23 58.99
N VAL A 646 27.94 -12.84 59.22
CA VAL A 646 26.77 -13.53 58.67
C VAL A 646 25.95 -12.52 57.88
N VAL A 647 25.61 -12.83 56.63
CA VAL A 647 24.80 -11.98 55.77
C VAL A 647 23.58 -12.74 55.27
N THR A 648 22.42 -12.09 55.24
CA THR A 648 21.20 -12.67 54.69
C THR A 648 21.10 -12.47 53.17
N LEU A 649 20.23 -13.22 52.48
CA LEU A 649 20.02 -13.07 51.03
C LEU A 649 19.58 -11.65 50.62
N ASP A 650 18.80 -10.98 51.46
CA ASP A 650 18.32 -9.61 51.28
C ASP A 650 19.34 -8.55 51.73
N GLY A 651 20.55 -8.95 52.14
CA GLY A 651 21.66 -8.04 52.39
C GLY A 651 21.70 -7.42 53.79
N GLN A 652 21.17 -8.11 54.80
CA GLN A 652 21.32 -7.72 56.21
C GLN A 652 22.59 -8.36 56.78
N LEU A 653 23.48 -7.57 57.37
CA LEU A 653 24.83 -8.00 57.77
C LEU A 653 25.00 -7.97 59.29
N ILE A 654 25.45 -9.08 59.85
CA ILE A 654 25.94 -9.20 61.22
C ILE A 654 27.46 -9.38 61.16
N ASN A 655 28.21 -8.41 61.69
CA ASN A 655 29.67 -8.45 61.70
C ASN A 655 30.22 -9.35 62.82
N ALA A 656 31.50 -9.72 62.68
CA ALA A 656 32.26 -10.48 63.69
C ALA A 656 32.58 -9.69 64.98
N SER A 657 31.95 -8.52 65.18
CA SER A 657 31.97 -7.76 66.42
C SER A 657 30.60 -7.80 67.13
N GLY A 658 29.59 -8.43 66.52
CA GLY A 658 28.20 -8.38 66.95
C GLY A 658 27.42 -7.16 66.43
N ALA A 659 28.09 -6.22 65.73
CA ALA A 659 27.40 -5.08 65.10
C ALA A 659 26.50 -5.53 63.94
N MET A 660 25.26 -5.05 63.90
CA MET A 660 24.29 -5.37 62.87
C MET A 660 24.04 -4.16 61.96
N THR A 661 23.87 -4.42 60.66
CA THR A 661 23.59 -3.41 59.64
C THR A 661 22.45 -3.92 58.75
N GLY A 662 21.36 -3.16 58.69
CA GLY A 662 20.17 -3.52 57.90
C GLY A 662 19.29 -2.29 57.61
N GLY A 663 18.52 -2.36 56.51
CA GLY A 663 17.61 -1.32 56.06
C GLY A 663 17.38 -1.34 54.54
N ALA A 664 16.19 -0.97 54.09
CA ALA A 664 15.87 -0.90 52.66
C ALA A 664 16.24 0.49 52.10
N THR A 665 17.18 0.55 51.16
CA THR A 665 17.59 1.81 50.52
C THR A 665 16.77 2.05 49.26
N ARG A 666 15.93 3.10 49.23
CA ARG A 666 14.95 3.34 48.14
C ARG A 666 15.57 3.89 46.84
N ASN A 667 16.82 4.36 46.87
CA ASN A 667 17.57 4.93 45.74
C ASN A 667 19.06 4.57 45.81
N GLN A 668 19.43 3.32 45.49
CA GLN A 668 20.84 3.02 45.17
C GLN A 668 20.99 2.75 43.68
N ARG A 669 22.01 3.40 43.08
CA ARG A 669 22.61 2.93 41.83
C ARG A 669 22.92 1.44 42.02
N ALA A 670 22.51 0.59 41.07
CA ALA A 670 22.84 -0.83 41.10
C ALA A 670 24.35 -0.98 41.36
N GLY A 671 24.73 -1.84 42.31
CA GLY A 671 26.13 -2.09 42.62
C GLY A 671 26.86 -2.74 41.43
N LEU A 672 28.19 -2.77 41.48
CA LEU A 672 29.02 -3.22 40.35
C LEU A 672 28.81 -4.71 40.02
N LEU A 673 28.52 -5.56 41.01
CA LEU A 673 28.23 -6.97 40.78
C LEU A 673 26.80 -7.17 40.26
N SER A 674 25.83 -6.40 40.76
CA SER A 674 24.45 -6.44 40.26
C SER A 674 24.32 -5.91 38.83
N GLN A 675 25.10 -4.89 38.43
CA GLN A 675 25.18 -4.44 37.03
C GLN A 675 25.70 -5.54 36.08
N LYS A 676 26.78 -6.23 36.46
CA LYS A 676 27.37 -7.34 35.68
C LYS A 676 26.39 -8.50 35.51
N GLN A 677 25.62 -8.82 36.56
CA GLN A 677 24.61 -9.87 36.50
C GLN A 677 23.38 -9.47 35.67
N MET A 678 22.95 -8.21 35.76
CA MET A 678 21.86 -7.66 34.94
C MET A 678 22.22 -7.71 33.45
N ALA A 679 23.45 -7.37 33.09
CA ALA A 679 23.93 -7.48 31.70
C ALA A 679 23.87 -8.93 31.19
N LYS A 680 24.35 -9.91 31.96
CA LYS A 680 24.25 -11.34 31.62
C LYS A 680 22.80 -11.82 31.47
N GLN A 681 21.89 -11.35 32.32
CA GLN A 681 20.47 -11.69 32.24
C GLN A 681 19.83 -11.13 30.97
N LEU A 682 20.10 -9.86 30.65
CA LEU A 682 19.60 -9.22 29.44
C LEU A 682 20.17 -9.87 28.17
N GLU A 683 21.43 -10.32 28.18
CA GLU A 683 22.02 -11.08 27.07
C GLU A 683 21.37 -12.47 26.88
N ALA A 684 20.96 -13.14 27.96
CA ALA A 684 20.22 -14.39 27.87
C ALA A 684 18.80 -14.17 27.32
N GLU A 685 18.09 -13.14 27.80
CA GLU A 685 16.78 -12.73 27.26
C GLU A 685 16.86 -12.33 25.79
N LEU A 686 17.91 -11.60 25.39
CA LEU A 686 18.14 -11.23 23.99
C LEU A 686 18.27 -12.46 23.10
N ASN A 687 19.05 -13.46 23.51
CA ASN A 687 19.20 -14.71 22.76
C ASN A 687 17.89 -15.48 22.62
N GLU A 688 17.04 -15.47 23.65
CA GLU A 688 15.71 -16.10 23.61
C GLU A 688 14.79 -15.37 22.62
N GLN A 689 14.76 -14.03 22.67
CA GLN A 689 13.96 -13.21 21.76
C GLN A 689 14.46 -13.31 20.30
N GLU A 690 15.78 -13.38 20.06
CA GLU A 690 16.34 -13.58 18.72
C GLU A 690 15.95 -14.95 18.13
N ARG A 691 15.89 -16.01 18.95
CA ARG A 691 15.37 -17.32 18.52
C ARG A 691 13.89 -17.26 18.20
N ALA A 692 13.09 -16.58 19.02
CA ALA A 692 11.66 -16.40 18.78
C ALA A 692 11.40 -15.60 17.49
N ALA A 693 12.16 -14.53 17.24
CA ALA A 693 12.09 -13.73 16.02
C ALA A 693 12.42 -14.56 14.78
N SER A 694 13.46 -15.40 14.83
CA SER A 694 13.84 -16.27 13.72
C SER A 694 12.76 -17.33 13.42
N ALA A 695 12.14 -17.91 14.45
CA ALA A 695 11.03 -18.85 14.26
C ALA A 695 9.81 -18.18 13.61
N LEU A 696 9.45 -16.98 14.07
CA LEU A 696 8.36 -16.17 13.48
C LEU A 696 8.66 -15.78 12.03
N GLU A 697 9.90 -15.41 11.71
CA GLU A 697 10.33 -15.08 10.35
C GLU A 697 10.15 -16.27 9.39
N GLN A 698 10.51 -17.49 9.83
CA GLN A 698 10.29 -18.70 9.04
C GLN A 698 8.80 -18.99 8.80
N GLU A 699 7.96 -18.82 9.82
CA GLU A 699 6.51 -19.01 9.67
C GLU A 699 5.87 -17.96 8.76
N ILE A 700 6.28 -16.69 8.85
CA ILE A 700 5.87 -15.63 7.91
C ILE A 700 6.29 -15.99 6.48
N GLY A 701 7.51 -16.53 6.29
CA GLY A 701 7.99 -17.02 5.00
C GLY A 701 7.10 -18.12 4.42
N LYS A 702 6.73 -19.12 5.23
CA LYS A 702 5.80 -20.20 4.81
C LYS A 702 4.41 -19.66 4.47
N LEU A 703 3.86 -18.77 5.29
CA LEU A 703 2.55 -18.16 5.05
C LEU A 703 2.54 -17.33 3.77
N LYS A 704 3.63 -16.59 3.48
CA LYS A 704 3.76 -15.83 2.23
C LYS A 704 3.84 -16.73 0.99
N GLN A 705 4.53 -17.86 1.09
CA GLN A 705 4.53 -18.88 0.03
C GLN A 705 3.14 -19.50 -0.18
N ALA A 706 2.43 -19.82 0.90
CA ALA A 706 1.06 -20.33 0.83
C ALA A 706 0.09 -19.29 0.22
N GLN A 707 0.23 -18.01 0.58
CA GLN A 707 -0.57 -16.92 0.04
C GLN A 707 -0.38 -16.76 -1.48
N THR A 708 0.87 -16.72 -1.93
CA THR A 708 1.21 -16.61 -3.36
C THR A 708 0.73 -17.82 -4.16
N ALA A 709 0.91 -19.04 -3.64
CA ALA A 709 0.37 -20.24 -4.28
C ALA A 709 -1.16 -20.20 -4.40
N ASN A 710 -1.87 -19.72 -3.37
CA ASN A 710 -3.33 -19.61 -3.40
C ASN A 710 -3.82 -18.46 -4.31
N GLU A 711 -3.06 -17.37 -4.44
CA GLU A 711 -3.34 -16.32 -5.44
C GLU A 711 -3.31 -16.87 -6.87
N GLU A 712 -2.35 -17.73 -7.20
CA GLU A 712 -2.30 -18.41 -8.51
C GLU A 712 -3.53 -19.31 -8.73
N VAL A 713 -3.96 -20.04 -7.70
CA VAL A 713 -5.18 -20.87 -7.74
C VAL A 713 -6.42 -20.01 -7.99
N VAL A 714 -6.56 -18.88 -7.28
CA VAL A 714 -7.66 -17.93 -7.49
C VAL A 714 -7.63 -17.37 -8.92
N ALA A 715 -6.47 -16.96 -9.42
CA ALA A 715 -6.32 -16.45 -10.79
C ALA A 715 -6.70 -17.50 -11.84
N ASN A 716 -6.34 -18.77 -11.63
CA ASN A 716 -6.69 -19.86 -12.53
C ASN A 716 -8.21 -20.12 -12.53
N TYR A 717 -8.85 -20.18 -11.35
CA TYR A 717 -10.30 -20.33 -11.26
C TYR A 717 -11.06 -19.13 -11.85
N GLN A 718 -10.56 -17.89 -11.72
CA GLN A 718 -11.13 -16.73 -12.39
C GLN A 718 -11.05 -16.83 -13.92
N LYS A 719 -9.93 -17.34 -14.45
CA LYS A 719 -9.77 -17.58 -15.89
C LYS A 719 -10.72 -18.66 -16.38
N GLN A 720 -10.84 -19.77 -15.64
CA GLN A 720 -11.78 -20.85 -15.95
C GLN A 720 -13.24 -20.37 -15.90
N GLN A 721 -13.61 -19.57 -14.89
CA GLN A 721 -14.94 -18.99 -14.77
C GLN A 721 -15.26 -18.14 -16.00
N ARG A 722 -14.37 -17.22 -16.40
CA ARG A 722 -14.58 -16.39 -17.60
C ARG A 722 -14.78 -17.21 -18.86
N ASN A 723 -13.97 -18.25 -19.07
CA ASN A 723 -14.08 -19.11 -20.25
C ASN A 723 -15.42 -19.87 -20.28
N LEU A 724 -15.79 -20.52 -19.17
CA LEU A 724 -17.05 -21.26 -19.07
C LEU A 724 -18.27 -20.33 -19.14
N GLN A 725 -18.15 -19.11 -18.64
CA GLN A 725 -19.22 -18.13 -18.69
C GLN A 725 -19.43 -17.60 -20.11
N ASN A 726 -18.36 -17.43 -20.89
CA ASN A 726 -18.47 -17.14 -22.32
C ASN A 726 -19.14 -18.30 -23.08
N GLU A 727 -18.73 -19.55 -22.79
CA GLU A 727 -19.33 -20.75 -23.39
C GLU A 727 -20.82 -20.87 -23.05
N PHE A 728 -21.20 -20.60 -21.80
CA PHE A 728 -22.60 -20.56 -21.39
C PHE A 728 -23.40 -19.50 -22.16
N HIS A 729 -22.89 -18.27 -22.31
CA HIS A 729 -23.57 -17.23 -23.09
C HIS A 729 -23.72 -17.61 -24.57
N GLU A 730 -22.72 -18.26 -25.15
CA GLU A 730 -22.78 -18.76 -26.53
C GLU A 730 -23.88 -19.83 -26.69
N GLN A 731 -23.91 -20.83 -25.82
CA GLN A 731 -24.94 -21.89 -25.85
C GLN A 731 -26.34 -21.33 -25.56
N GLN A 732 -26.47 -20.38 -24.63
CA GLN A 732 -27.74 -19.73 -24.32
C GLN A 732 -28.26 -18.92 -25.51
N SER A 733 -27.39 -18.18 -26.22
CA SER A 733 -27.73 -17.45 -27.43
C SER A 733 -28.19 -18.39 -28.56
N ASN A 734 -27.47 -19.50 -28.77
CA ASN A 734 -27.86 -20.54 -29.72
C ASN A 734 -29.22 -21.15 -29.37
N CYS A 735 -29.48 -21.44 -28.10
CA CYS A 735 -30.76 -21.95 -27.63
C CYS A 735 -31.89 -20.96 -27.90
N GLN A 736 -31.67 -19.66 -27.65
CA GLN A 736 -32.64 -18.60 -27.92
C GLN A 736 -32.98 -18.48 -29.42
N LEU A 737 -31.96 -18.59 -30.29
CA LEU A 737 -32.13 -18.52 -31.74
C LEU A 737 -32.98 -19.70 -32.26
N VAL A 738 -32.66 -20.91 -31.81
CA VAL A 738 -33.43 -22.11 -32.20
C VAL A 738 -34.83 -22.10 -31.58
N ALA A 739 -34.99 -21.56 -30.36
CA ALA A 739 -36.30 -21.38 -29.74
C ALA A 739 -37.22 -20.47 -30.55
N ASN A 740 -36.68 -19.36 -31.06
CA ASN A 740 -37.41 -18.43 -31.92
C ASN A 740 -37.82 -19.10 -33.23
N GLN A 741 -36.90 -19.83 -33.90
CA GLN A 741 -37.22 -20.59 -35.11
C GLN A 741 -38.33 -21.62 -34.86
N ARG A 742 -38.27 -22.34 -33.73
CA ARG A 742 -39.30 -23.29 -33.31
C ARG A 742 -40.65 -22.60 -33.14
N ALA A 743 -40.69 -21.46 -32.46
CA ALA A 743 -41.92 -20.70 -32.23
C ALA A 743 -42.55 -20.22 -33.55
N THR A 744 -41.75 -19.70 -34.49
CA THR A 744 -42.23 -19.26 -35.80
C THR A 744 -42.82 -20.42 -36.60
N LEU A 745 -42.13 -21.57 -36.66
CA LEU A 745 -42.62 -22.78 -37.33
C LEU A 745 -43.87 -23.35 -36.65
N THR A 746 -43.91 -23.36 -35.32
CA THR A 746 -45.07 -23.86 -34.56
C THR A 746 -46.32 -23.05 -34.88
N ASN A 747 -46.21 -21.72 -34.90
CA ASN A 747 -47.32 -20.84 -35.25
C ASN A 747 -47.78 -21.07 -36.70
N ARG A 748 -46.84 -21.26 -37.63
CA ARG A 748 -47.16 -21.49 -39.04
C ARG A 748 -47.86 -22.83 -39.27
N VAL A 749 -47.42 -23.89 -38.60
CA VAL A 749 -48.14 -25.19 -38.59
C VAL A 749 -49.55 -25.00 -38.03
N LYS A 750 -49.71 -24.29 -36.92
CA LYS A 750 -51.02 -24.08 -36.27
C LYS A 750 -52.01 -23.31 -37.15
N ILE A 751 -51.53 -22.31 -37.90
CA ILE A 751 -52.35 -21.57 -38.88
C ILE A 751 -52.81 -22.49 -40.01
N LEU A 752 -51.88 -23.24 -40.62
CA LEU A 752 -52.19 -24.19 -41.70
C LEU A 752 -53.11 -25.33 -41.23
N GLU A 753 -52.99 -25.80 -39.99
CA GLU A 753 -53.93 -26.79 -39.42
C GLU A 753 -55.35 -26.25 -39.31
N LEU A 754 -55.51 -24.99 -38.91
CA LEU A 754 -56.82 -24.32 -38.84
C LEU A 754 -57.42 -24.14 -40.24
N GLU A 755 -56.61 -23.71 -41.22
CA GLU A 755 -57.05 -23.57 -42.62
C GLU A 755 -57.46 -24.90 -43.23
N ASN A 756 -56.69 -25.97 -43.00
CA ASN A 756 -57.02 -27.32 -43.49
C ASN A 756 -58.32 -27.84 -42.85
N LYS A 757 -58.52 -27.58 -41.55
CA LYS A 757 -59.75 -27.96 -40.84
C LYS A 757 -60.98 -27.20 -41.37
N GLN A 758 -60.83 -25.91 -41.72
CA GLN A 758 -61.90 -25.14 -42.36
C GLN A 758 -62.22 -25.66 -43.76
N GLN A 759 -61.20 -25.93 -44.58
CA GLN A 759 -61.40 -26.49 -45.93
C GLN A 759 -62.00 -27.89 -45.92
N ASP A 760 -61.68 -28.72 -44.92
CA ASP A 760 -62.24 -30.07 -44.77
C ASP A 760 -63.76 -30.04 -44.50
N THR A 761 -64.23 -29.06 -43.71
CA THR A 761 -65.67 -28.84 -43.53
C THR A 761 -66.38 -28.39 -44.81
N GLN A 762 -65.72 -27.56 -45.63
CA GLN A 762 -66.26 -27.14 -46.94
C GLN A 762 -66.29 -28.32 -47.93
N TYR A 763 -65.25 -29.15 -47.93
CA TYR A 763 -65.19 -30.37 -48.73
C TYR A 763 -66.36 -31.33 -48.41
N GLN A 764 -66.61 -31.61 -47.12
CA GLN A 764 -67.72 -32.48 -46.69
C GLN A 764 -69.10 -31.92 -47.07
N ASP A 765 -69.27 -30.60 -46.99
CA ASP A 765 -70.51 -29.92 -47.40
C ASP A 765 -70.72 -30.04 -48.92
N TYR A 766 -69.68 -29.84 -49.73
CA TYR A 766 -69.76 -30.04 -51.18
C TYR A 766 -69.98 -31.51 -51.56
N GLU A 767 -69.34 -32.47 -50.89
CA GLU A 767 -69.53 -33.91 -51.13
C GLU A 767 -70.99 -34.33 -50.87
N THR A 768 -71.56 -33.85 -49.76
CA THR A 768 -72.94 -34.14 -49.38
C THR A 768 -73.93 -33.55 -50.39
N LYS A 769 -73.69 -32.30 -50.84
CA LYS A 769 -74.52 -31.62 -51.84
C LYS A 769 -74.45 -32.27 -53.22
N VAL A 770 -73.28 -32.77 -53.63
CA VAL A 770 -73.13 -33.52 -54.88
C VAL A 770 -73.93 -34.83 -54.82
N LYS A 771 -73.81 -35.61 -53.74
CA LYS A 771 -74.56 -36.86 -53.53
C LYS A 771 -76.08 -36.63 -53.54
N GLN A 772 -76.55 -35.61 -52.82
CA GLN A 772 -77.98 -35.25 -52.79
C GLN A 772 -78.51 -34.89 -54.19
N ASN A 773 -77.73 -34.15 -54.99
CA ASN A 773 -78.13 -33.79 -56.35
C ASN A 773 -78.13 -34.99 -57.30
N GLU A 774 -77.25 -35.96 -57.11
CA GLU A 774 -77.24 -37.20 -57.89
C GLU A 774 -78.46 -38.07 -57.60
N GLU A 775 -78.83 -38.22 -56.34
CA GLU A 775 -80.05 -38.93 -55.94
C GLU A 775 -81.32 -38.25 -56.48
N GLN A 776 -81.35 -36.91 -56.49
CA GLN A 776 -82.47 -36.14 -56.99
C GLN A 776 -82.60 -36.22 -58.53
N ALA A 777 -81.48 -36.24 -59.26
CA ALA A 777 -81.46 -36.44 -60.71
C ALA A 777 -82.01 -37.81 -61.14
N VAL A 778 -81.70 -38.87 -60.37
CA VAL A 778 -82.20 -40.23 -60.65
C VAL A 778 -83.71 -40.31 -60.47
N LYS A 779 -84.25 -39.69 -59.40
CA LYS A 779 -85.70 -39.65 -59.14
C LYS A 779 -86.46 -38.89 -60.23
N VAL A 780 -86.02 -37.67 -60.57
CA VAL A 780 -86.68 -36.81 -61.57
C VAL A 780 -86.73 -37.47 -62.96
N ASN A 781 -85.68 -38.20 -63.36
CA ASN A 781 -85.67 -38.92 -64.65
C ASN A 781 -86.62 -40.14 -64.67
N HIS A 782 -86.84 -40.79 -63.54
CA HIS A 782 -87.80 -41.90 -63.42
C HIS A 782 -89.24 -41.38 -63.56
N ASP A 783 -89.56 -40.27 -62.89
CA ASP A 783 -90.90 -39.66 -62.91
C ASP A 783 -91.29 -39.11 -64.31
N LEU A 784 -90.31 -38.61 -65.08
CA LEU A 784 -90.49 -38.09 -66.43
C LEU A 784 -90.98 -39.15 -67.44
N ALA A 785 -90.60 -40.41 -67.25
CA ALA A 785 -91.02 -41.53 -68.11
C ALA A 785 -92.47 -41.95 -67.84
N ALA A 786 -92.87 -42.01 -66.57
CA ALA A 786 -94.21 -42.45 -66.14
C ALA A 786 -95.34 -41.46 -66.50
N VAL A 787 -95.02 -40.17 -66.57
CA VAL A 787 -95.97 -39.10 -66.90
C VAL A 787 -96.34 -39.09 -68.40
N LYS A 788 -95.42 -39.49 -69.28
CA LYS A 788 -95.58 -39.46 -70.74
C LYS A 788 -96.68 -40.40 -71.26
N ASP A 789 -96.85 -41.56 -70.63
CA ASP A 789 -97.84 -42.57 -71.02
C ASP A 789 -99.27 -42.21 -70.60
N LYS A 790 -99.44 -41.45 -69.51
CA LYS A 790 -100.75 -41.05 -68.98
C LYS A 790 -101.40 -39.92 -69.79
N ILE A 791 -100.61 -39.08 -70.48
CA ILE A 791 -101.08 -37.94 -71.28
C ILE A 791 -101.89 -38.36 -72.51
N ALA A 792 -101.53 -39.48 -73.16
CA ALA A 792 -102.13 -39.90 -74.43
C ALA A 792 -103.58 -40.41 -74.30
N ALA A 793 -103.95 -40.97 -73.15
CA ALA A 793 -105.28 -41.54 -72.91
C ALA A 793 -106.33 -40.46 -72.60
N THR A 794 -105.94 -39.42 -71.87
CA THR A 794 -106.84 -38.39 -71.33
C THR A 794 -107.20 -37.33 -72.39
N LEU A 795 -106.36 -37.14 -73.42
CA LEU A 795 -106.57 -36.22 -74.55
C LEU A 795 -107.80 -36.54 -75.45
N ARG A 796 -108.37 -37.74 -75.40
CA ARG A 796 -109.59 -38.11 -76.18
C ARG A 796 -110.91 -37.71 -75.52
N LEU A 797 -110.92 -37.54 -74.20
CA LEU A 797 -112.14 -37.27 -73.41
C LEU A 797 -112.43 -35.78 -73.24
N ILE A 798 -111.49 -34.95 -73.69
CA ILE A 798 -111.43 -33.50 -73.52
C ILE A 798 -112.09 -32.76 -74.69
N ASP A 799 -112.03 -33.36 -75.89
CA ASP A 799 -112.45 -32.76 -77.17
C ASP A 799 -113.96 -32.48 -77.24
N GLU A 800 -114.78 -33.23 -76.49
CA GLU A 800 -116.24 -33.08 -76.47
C GLU A 800 -116.74 -31.89 -75.64
N LEU A 801 -115.88 -31.29 -74.81
CA LEU A 801 -116.35 -30.51 -73.66
C LEU A 801 -115.84 -29.06 -73.62
N GLN A 802 -114.98 -28.63 -74.55
CA GLN A 802 -114.18 -27.39 -74.44
C GLN A 802 -114.72 -26.12 -75.13
N ASN A 803 -116.02 -25.98 -75.40
CA ASN A 803 -116.49 -24.88 -76.25
C ASN A 803 -116.79 -23.51 -75.60
N ASN A 804 -116.62 -23.22 -74.29
CA ASN A 804 -117.09 -21.91 -73.74
C ASN A 804 -116.52 -21.43 -72.36
N GLU A 805 -115.23 -21.14 -72.14
CA GLU A 805 -114.80 -20.55 -70.83
C GLU A 805 -113.50 -19.70 -70.83
N SER A 806 -113.33 -18.71 -71.73
CA SER A 806 -112.07 -17.95 -71.85
C SER A 806 -112.01 -16.60 -71.11
N THR A 807 -112.96 -16.24 -70.25
CA THR A 807 -113.04 -14.86 -69.69
C THR A 807 -112.79 -14.74 -68.17
N GLN A 808 -112.51 -15.83 -67.45
CA GLN A 808 -112.32 -15.81 -65.99
C GLN A 808 -110.88 -16.10 -65.49
N ALA A 809 -109.95 -16.48 -66.38
CA ALA A 809 -108.56 -16.81 -66.02
C ALA A 809 -107.68 -15.60 -65.68
N GLU A 810 -107.98 -14.41 -66.21
CA GLU A 810 -107.13 -13.21 -66.03
C GLU A 810 -107.16 -12.63 -64.62
N GLN A 811 -108.24 -12.81 -63.85
CA GLN A 811 -108.35 -12.23 -62.50
C GLN A 811 -107.58 -13.03 -61.43
N LEU A 812 -107.41 -14.35 -61.60
CA LEU A 812 -106.69 -15.21 -60.65
C LEU A 812 -105.16 -15.04 -60.71
N ALA A 813 -104.61 -14.75 -61.90
CA ALA A 813 -103.17 -14.58 -62.09
C ALA A 813 -102.60 -13.35 -61.35
N GLN A 814 -103.39 -12.26 -61.27
CA GLN A 814 -102.95 -11.00 -60.67
C GLN A 814 -102.83 -11.08 -59.13
N MET A 815 -103.67 -11.90 -58.48
CA MET A 815 -103.62 -12.12 -57.02
C MET A 815 -102.43 -13.01 -56.60
N GLN A 816 -102.01 -13.95 -57.45
CA GLN A 816 -100.90 -14.86 -57.16
C GLN A 816 -99.52 -14.17 -57.18
N GLN A 817 -99.36 -13.17 -58.04
CA GLN A 817 -98.15 -12.34 -58.12
C GLN A 817 -97.92 -11.53 -56.83
N GLN A 818 -98.99 -11.02 -56.19
CA GLN A 818 -98.88 -10.24 -54.96
C GLN A 818 -98.42 -11.08 -53.76
N ILE A 819 -98.84 -12.35 -53.68
CA ILE A 819 -98.43 -13.30 -52.64
C ILE A 819 -96.93 -13.65 -52.75
N ALA A 820 -96.40 -13.75 -53.97
CA ALA A 820 -94.99 -14.07 -54.21
C ALA A 820 -94.05 -12.96 -53.71
N VAL A 821 -94.37 -11.69 -54.04
CA VAL A 821 -93.62 -10.52 -53.57
C VAL A 821 -93.63 -10.43 -52.05
N ALA A 822 -94.77 -10.76 -51.42
CA ALA A 822 -94.89 -10.74 -49.96
C ALA A 822 -94.01 -11.81 -49.27
N LYS A 823 -93.89 -13.01 -49.85
CA LYS A 823 -93.04 -14.11 -49.33
C LYS A 823 -91.54 -13.81 -49.45
N GLU A 824 -91.11 -13.13 -50.51
CA GLU A 824 -89.70 -12.75 -50.69
C GLU A 824 -89.24 -11.73 -49.64
N ARG A 825 -90.08 -10.72 -49.36
CA ARG A 825 -89.83 -9.75 -48.28
C ARG A 825 -89.75 -10.42 -46.90
N LEU A 826 -90.60 -11.41 -46.63
CA LEU A 826 -90.54 -12.19 -45.39
C LEU A 826 -89.20 -12.94 -45.24
N GLN A 827 -88.71 -13.56 -46.32
CA GLN A 827 -87.40 -14.24 -46.28
C GLN A 827 -86.24 -13.27 -46.04
N GLN A 828 -86.31 -12.04 -46.59
CA GLN A 828 -85.30 -11.00 -46.36
C GLN A 828 -85.22 -10.62 -44.87
N TYR A 829 -86.36 -10.35 -44.22
CA TYR A 829 -86.39 -10.00 -42.79
C TYR A 829 -85.93 -11.17 -41.89
N ILE A 830 -86.26 -12.42 -42.24
CA ILE A 830 -85.77 -13.61 -41.50
C ILE A 830 -84.24 -13.74 -41.60
N ARG A 831 -83.63 -13.43 -42.75
CA ARG A 831 -82.16 -13.42 -42.89
C ARG A 831 -81.52 -12.33 -42.04
N GLN A 832 -82.11 -11.12 -42.02
CA GLN A 832 -81.64 -10.02 -41.18
C GLN A 832 -81.74 -10.35 -39.68
N ALA A 833 -82.79 -11.04 -39.24
CA ALA A 833 -82.94 -11.46 -37.84
C ALA A 833 -81.84 -12.43 -37.39
N ARG A 834 -81.45 -13.38 -38.26
CA ARG A 834 -80.34 -14.32 -37.99
C ARG A 834 -78.98 -13.62 -37.94
N GLU A 835 -78.79 -12.56 -38.72
CA GLU A 835 -77.56 -11.78 -38.72
C GLU A 835 -77.41 -10.97 -37.42
N TYR A 836 -78.49 -10.31 -36.97
CA TYR A 836 -78.50 -9.61 -35.68
C TYR A 836 -78.24 -10.56 -34.50
N ASP A 837 -78.82 -11.76 -34.52
CA ASP A 837 -78.60 -12.77 -33.48
C ASP A 837 -77.13 -13.22 -33.38
N ARG A 838 -76.46 -13.44 -34.53
CA ARG A 838 -75.02 -13.76 -34.56
C ARG A 838 -74.16 -12.61 -34.04
N GLN A 839 -74.48 -11.37 -34.42
CA GLN A 839 -73.76 -10.19 -33.95
C GLN A 839 -73.92 -10.02 -32.43
N MET A 840 -75.11 -10.24 -31.88
CA MET A 840 -75.36 -10.21 -30.44
C MET A 840 -74.58 -11.29 -29.69
N GLN A 841 -74.56 -12.54 -30.16
CA GLN A 841 -73.77 -13.62 -29.55
C GLN A 841 -72.26 -13.32 -29.53
N SER A 842 -71.74 -12.67 -30.59
CA SER A 842 -70.34 -12.26 -30.65
C SER A 842 -69.98 -11.15 -29.65
N ILE A 843 -70.91 -10.22 -29.43
CA ILE A 843 -70.74 -9.11 -28.48
C ILE A 843 -70.89 -9.62 -27.03
N ASP A 844 -71.82 -10.54 -26.76
CA ASP A 844 -71.96 -11.15 -25.44
C ASP A 844 -70.71 -11.94 -25.02
N LYS A 845 -70.09 -12.67 -25.97
CA LYS A 845 -68.84 -13.39 -25.71
C LYS A 845 -67.69 -12.44 -25.36
N THR A 846 -67.54 -11.35 -26.11
CA THR A 846 -66.50 -10.34 -25.84
C THR A 846 -66.78 -9.56 -24.55
N LEU A 847 -68.04 -9.30 -24.20
CA LEU A 847 -68.43 -8.75 -22.90
C LEU A 847 -68.06 -9.66 -21.73
N ALA A 848 -68.25 -10.97 -21.86
CA ALA A 848 -67.89 -11.93 -20.84
C ALA A 848 -66.37 -11.97 -20.60
N GLU A 849 -65.57 -11.90 -21.67
CA GLU A 849 -64.10 -11.84 -21.60
C GLU A 849 -63.61 -10.55 -20.92
N VAL A 850 -64.10 -9.38 -21.37
CA VAL A 850 -63.75 -8.07 -20.78
C VAL A 850 -64.17 -8.01 -19.31
N THR A 851 -65.33 -8.56 -18.95
CA THR A 851 -65.82 -8.55 -17.56
C THR A 851 -64.95 -9.44 -16.65
N LYS A 852 -64.46 -10.57 -17.17
CA LYS A 852 -63.56 -11.48 -16.44
C LYS A 852 -62.16 -10.88 -16.21
N GLU A 853 -61.65 -10.12 -17.16
CA GLU A 853 -60.39 -9.38 -16.97
C GLU A 853 -60.54 -8.25 -15.94
N LEU A 854 -61.67 -7.56 -15.96
CA LEU A 854 -62.00 -6.51 -15.00
C LEU A 854 -62.10 -7.06 -13.56
N THR A 855 -62.76 -8.20 -13.33
CA THR A 855 -62.84 -8.80 -11.99
C THR A 855 -61.48 -9.24 -11.48
N LYS A 856 -60.65 -9.87 -12.33
CA LYS A 856 -59.28 -10.27 -11.99
C LYS A 856 -58.40 -9.09 -11.57
N LEU A 857 -58.48 -7.97 -12.30
CA LEU A 857 -57.77 -6.73 -11.94
C LEU A 857 -58.30 -6.12 -10.64
N THR A 858 -59.59 -6.26 -10.36
CA THR A 858 -60.22 -5.73 -9.13
C THR A 858 -59.79 -6.52 -7.88
N ASP A 859 -59.73 -7.85 -7.98
CA ASP A 859 -59.27 -8.71 -6.87
C ASP A 859 -57.78 -8.51 -6.57
N GLN A 860 -56.95 -8.32 -7.61
CA GLN A 860 -55.53 -8.01 -7.44
C GLN A 860 -55.30 -6.66 -6.74
N SER A 861 -56.10 -5.65 -7.03
CA SER A 861 -56.04 -4.33 -6.38
C SER A 861 -56.40 -4.40 -4.88
N ALA A 862 -57.32 -5.27 -4.48
CA ALA A 862 -57.71 -5.45 -3.07
C ALA A 862 -56.64 -6.16 -2.22
N SER A 863 -55.83 -7.03 -2.83
CA SER A 863 -54.73 -7.74 -2.14
C SER A 863 -53.45 -6.92 -1.95
N GLN A 864 -53.28 -5.84 -2.73
CA GLN A 864 -52.05 -5.04 -2.74
C GLN A 864 -52.13 -3.81 -1.82
N SER A 865 -53.33 -3.29 -1.55
CA SER A 865 -53.57 -2.17 -0.62
C SER A 865 -53.09 -2.43 0.81
N THR A 866 -53.17 -3.68 1.27
CA THR A 866 -52.64 -4.12 2.58
C THR A 866 -51.11 -4.09 2.63
N SER A 867 -50.42 -4.28 1.50
CA SER A 867 -48.95 -4.19 1.43
C SER A 867 -48.45 -2.74 1.42
N ASP A 868 -49.20 -1.82 0.83
CA ASP A 868 -48.86 -0.38 0.79
C ASP A 868 -49.01 0.30 2.16
N GLU A 869 -49.94 -0.16 2.98
CA GLU A 869 -50.14 0.36 4.34
C GLU A 869 -49.00 -0.06 5.28
N SER A 870 -48.45 -1.27 5.05
CA SER A 870 -47.30 -1.80 5.80
C SER A 870 -45.97 -1.11 5.46
N THR A 871 -45.77 -0.71 4.21
CA THR A 871 -44.55 0.01 3.79
C THR A 871 -44.57 1.46 4.26
N LYS A 872 -45.75 2.10 4.30
CA LYS A 872 -45.91 3.45 4.85
C LYS A 872 -45.65 3.52 6.35
N THR A 873 -46.15 2.55 7.13
CA THR A 873 -45.88 2.46 8.57
C THR A 873 -44.41 2.19 8.86
N ALA A 874 -43.74 1.31 8.10
CA ALA A 874 -42.30 1.08 8.22
C ALA A 874 -41.47 2.32 7.87
N LEU A 875 -41.91 3.13 6.90
CA LEU A 875 -41.26 4.37 6.51
C LEU A 875 -41.37 5.44 7.62
N ASP A 876 -42.55 5.58 8.23
CA ASP A 876 -42.78 6.52 9.33
C ASP A 876 -41.96 6.11 10.59
N GLU A 877 -41.82 4.80 10.84
CA GLU A 877 -41.00 4.28 11.93
C GLU A 877 -39.50 4.56 11.72
N ALA A 878 -39.00 4.37 10.49
CA ALA A 878 -37.61 4.67 10.13
C ALA A 878 -37.31 6.18 10.21
N LYS A 879 -38.23 7.04 9.74
CA LYS A 879 -38.15 8.50 9.90
C LYS A 879 -38.15 8.92 11.37
N GLY A 880 -38.97 8.26 12.20
CA GLY A 880 -38.99 8.49 13.65
C GLY A 880 -37.67 8.11 14.34
N LYS A 881 -37.04 7.00 13.96
CA LYS A 881 -35.72 6.58 14.48
C LYS A 881 -34.60 7.52 14.03
N GLN A 882 -34.61 7.95 12.77
CA GLN A 882 -33.65 8.92 12.24
C GLN A 882 -33.74 10.27 12.97
N LYS A 883 -34.96 10.77 13.21
CA LYS A 883 -35.18 12.02 13.95
C LYS A 883 -34.65 11.94 15.39
N LYS A 884 -34.98 10.87 16.12
CA LYS A 884 -34.46 10.65 17.49
C LYS A 884 -32.93 10.59 17.54
N ALA A 885 -32.30 9.93 16.56
CA ALA A 885 -30.85 9.87 16.49
C ALA A 885 -30.20 11.23 16.17
N ASN A 886 -30.85 12.05 15.34
CA ASN A 886 -30.43 13.43 15.07
C ASN A 886 -30.56 14.32 16.32
N ASP A 887 -31.66 14.21 17.08
CA ASP A 887 -31.86 14.97 18.32
C ASP A 887 -30.81 14.57 19.38
N GLN A 888 -30.45 13.28 19.48
CA GLN A 888 -29.37 12.82 20.35
C GLN A 888 -27.98 13.25 19.87
N LEU A 889 -27.79 13.42 18.55
CA LEU A 889 -26.54 13.87 17.96
C LEU A 889 -26.30 15.36 18.26
N THR A 890 -27.35 16.18 18.22
CA THR A 890 -27.27 17.61 18.58
C THR A 890 -27.01 17.79 20.08
N GLU A 891 -27.68 17.03 20.94
CA GLU A 891 -27.39 17.02 22.39
C GLU A 891 -25.94 16.61 22.68
N ASN A 892 -25.43 15.58 22.00
CA ASN A 892 -24.05 15.13 22.14
C ASN A 892 -23.05 16.19 21.62
N ALA A 893 -23.37 16.88 20.52
CA ALA A 893 -22.53 17.96 20.00
C ALA A 893 -22.38 19.12 21.01
N VAL A 894 -23.46 19.52 21.67
CA VAL A 894 -23.42 20.55 22.72
C VAL A 894 -22.59 20.09 23.92
N ALA A 895 -22.80 18.85 24.39
CA ALA A 895 -22.02 18.29 25.49
C ALA A 895 -20.52 18.18 25.17
N LEU A 896 -20.17 17.89 23.91
CA LEU A 896 -18.79 17.79 23.46
C LEU A 896 -18.13 19.18 23.35
N GLU A 897 -18.86 20.20 22.93
CA GLU A 897 -18.38 21.58 22.90
C GLU A 897 -18.14 22.15 24.31
N GLU A 898 -19.07 21.92 25.25
CA GLU A 898 -18.89 22.29 26.66
C GLU A 898 -17.68 21.59 27.28
N LEU A 899 -17.49 20.30 26.97
CA LEU A 899 -16.35 19.54 27.45
C LEU A 899 -15.03 20.02 26.84
N GLU A 900 -14.99 20.39 25.56
CA GLU A 900 -13.79 20.97 24.93
C GLU A 900 -13.40 22.32 25.54
N GLN A 901 -14.38 23.16 25.93
CA GLN A 901 -14.11 24.39 26.69
C GLN A 901 -13.54 24.10 28.08
N GLN A 902 -14.04 23.08 28.79
CA GLN A 902 -13.51 22.67 30.10
C GLN A 902 -12.08 22.12 29.96
N LEU A 903 -11.83 21.30 28.94
CA LEU A 903 -10.54 20.69 28.66
C LEU A 903 -9.49 21.75 28.32
N SER A 904 -9.86 22.77 27.52
CA SER A 904 -8.99 23.91 27.21
C SER A 904 -8.61 24.72 28.46
N LYS A 905 -9.58 24.98 29.35
CA LYS A 905 -9.32 25.69 30.62
C LYS A 905 -8.43 24.89 31.55
N ALA A 906 -8.65 23.58 31.66
CA ALA A 906 -7.85 22.68 32.48
C ALA A 906 -6.42 22.52 31.94
N GLU A 907 -6.24 22.39 30.62
CA GLU A 907 -4.91 22.36 29.97
C GLU A 907 -4.13 23.65 30.22
N ALA A 908 -4.76 24.83 30.04
CA ALA A 908 -4.10 26.10 30.30
C ALA A 908 -3.70 26.29 31.79
N HIS A 909 -4.49 25.76 32.73
CA HIS A 909 -4.18 25.83 34.15
C HIS A 909 -3.05 24.87 34.53
N TYR A 910 -3.05 23.64 33.99
CA TYR A 910 -1.97 22.68 34.16
C TYR A 910 -0.63 23.21 33.64
N ASP A 911 -0.62 23.77 32.42
CA ASP A 911 0.60 24.33 31.81
C ASP A 911 1.16 25.48 32.66
N ARG A 912 0.28 26.33 33.21
CA ARG A 912 0.67 27.40 34.13
C ARG A 912 1.29 26.86 35.42
N LEU A 913 0.73 25.80 36.00
CA LEU A 913 1.28 25.17 37.20
C LEU A 913 2.64 24.52 36.93
N GLN A 914 2.82 23.91 35.77
CA GLN A 914 4.10 23.32 35.37
C GLN A 914 5.20 24.39 35.22
N GLU A 915 4.86 25.55 34.66
CA GLU A 915 5.79 26.69 34.57
C GLU A 915 6.14 27.25 35.96
N LEU A 916 5.15 27.44 36.84
CA LEU A 916 5.40 27.88 38.22
C LEU A 916 6.25 26.88 39.01
N GLN A 917 6.02 25.59 38.79
CA GLN A 917 6.85 24.54 39.37
C GLN A 917 8.30 24.64 38.89
N ARG A 918 8.53 24.88 37.60
CA ARG A 918 9.87 25.04 37.04
C ARG A 918 10.61 26.21 37.67
N VAL A 919 9.95 27.37 37.78
CA VAL A 919 10.51 28.55 38.44
C VAL A 919 10.87 28.26 39.90
N ALA A 920 9.98 27.60 40.66
CA ALA A 920 10.26 27.22 42.04
C ALA A 920 11.40 26.20 42.17
N LEU A 921 11.55 25.29 41.20
CA LEU A 921 12.65 24.32 41.14
C LEU A 921 13.99 25.01 40.89
N ASP A 922 14.02 25.98 39.98
CA ASP A 922 15.20 26.78 39.67
C ASP A 922 15.62 27.62 40.88
N ASP A 923 14.68 28.28 41.56
CA ASP A 923 14.95 29.02 42.80
C ASP A 923 15.52 28.10 43.91
N ARG A 924 14.96 26.91 44.06
CA ARG A 924 15.47 25.89 45.00
C ARG A 924 16.88 25.45 44.62
N ASN A 925 17.14 25.20 43.34
CA ASN A 925 18.45 24.79 42.86
C ASN A 925 19.49 25.90 43.08
N ASN A 926 19.14 27.15 42.82
CA ASN A 926 19.99 28.32 43.08
C ASN A 926 20.32 28.49 44.57
N LEU A 927 19.34 28.29 45.46
CA LEU A 927 19.57 28.30 46.91
C LEU A 927 20.43 27.11 47.36
N ASN A 928 20.16 25.92 46.83
CA ASN A 928 20.96 24.72 47.13
C ASN A 928 22.41 24.86 46.65
N GLU A 929 22.64 25.48 45.50
CA GLU A 929 23.98 25.80 45.01
C GLU A 929 24.72 26.74 45.99
N LYS A 930 24.04 27.78 46.49
CA LYS A 930 24.62 28.67 47.52
C LYS A 930 24.90 27.93 48.83
N HIS A 931 24.01 27.04 49.26
CA HIS A 931 24.19 26.22 50.47
C HIS A 931 25.43 25.32 50.33
N VAL A 932 25.50 24.53 49.26
CA VAL A 932 26.65 23.66 48.94
C VAL A 932 27.93 24.48 48.81
N LYS A 933 27.86 25.69 48.25
CA LYS A 933 29.01 26.60 48.14
C LYS A 933 29.51 27.05 49.52
N TYR A 934 28.62 27.46 50.43
CA TYR A 934 29.02 27.87 51.77
C TYR A 934 29.55 26.69 52.58
N GLU A 935 28.90 25.54 52.50
CA GLU A 935 29.37 24.28 53.12
C GLU A 935 30.76 23.88 52.60
N ALA A 936 30.98 23.96 51.28
CA ALA A 936 32.29 23.71 50.70
C ALA A 936 33.35 24.73 51.15
N ILE A 937 32.98 26.00 51.37
CA ILE A 937 33.92 27.02 51.90
C ILE A 937 34.26 26.75 53.38
N ILE A 938 33.29 26.32 54.18
CA ILE A 938 33.49 25.90 55.58
C ILE A 938 34.42 24.70 55.63
N ASP A 939 34.12 23.65 54.86
CA ASP A 939 34.96 22.46 54.72
C ASP A 939 36.34 22.81 54.18
N GLN A 940 36.44 23.76 53.25
CA GLN A 940 37.73 24.25 52.76
C GLN A 940 38.53 24.94 53.86
N CYS A 941 37.89 25.75 54.72
CA CYS A 941 38.58 26.38 55.85
C CYS A 941 39.06 25.31 56.87
N LEU A 942 38.21 24.33 57.20
CA LEU A 942 38.56 23.24 58.12
C LEU A 942 39.66 22.35 57.56
N ASN A 943 39.55 21.96 56.29
CA ASN A 943 40.57 21.18 55.60
C ASN A 943 41.86 21.97 55.43
N ARG A 944 41.81 23.28 55.18
CA ARG A 944 43.01 24.11 55.07
C ARG A 944 43.79 24.18 56.38
N LEU A 945 43.09 24.32 57.51
CA LEU A 945 43.73 24.28 58.84
C LEU A 945 44.36 22.90 59.11
N ASN A 946 43.69 21.81 58.71
CA ASN A 946 44.18 20.45 58.92
C ASN A 946 45.32 20.05 57.96
N GLU A 947 45.20 20.35 56.67
CA GLU A 947 46.16 19.93 55.64
C GLU A 947 47.42 20.79 55.61
N GLN A 948 47.30 22.12 55.75
CA GLN A 948 48.46 23.03 55.67
C GLN A 948 49.19 23.15 57.01
N TYR A 949 48.46 23.10 58.13
CA TYR A 949 49.02 23.36 59.46
C TYR A 949 48.88 22.19 60.43
N SER A 950 48.13 21.13 60.09
CA SER A 950 47.87 19.97 60.97
C SER A 950 47.27 20.37 62.32
N MET A 951 46.37 21.36 62.31
CA MET A 951 45.69 21.87 63.50
C MET A 951 44.17 21.77 63.38
N THR A 952 43.50 21.62 64.52
CA THR A 952 42.04 21.74 64.61
C THR A 952 41.61 23.22 64.73
N ILE A 953 40.32 23.51 64.45
CA ILE A 953 39.77 24.87 64.52
C ILE A 953 39.91 25.48 65.93
N ASP A 954 39.73 24.68 66.97
CA ASP A 954 39.83 25.13 68.36
C ASP A 954 41.29 25.36 68.81
N GLU A 955 42.25 24.59 68.30
CA GLU A 955 43.69 24.84 68.52
C GLU A 955 44.18 26.08 67.76
N ALA A 956 43.71 26.29 66.52
CA ALA A 956 44.03 27.46 65.73
C ALA A 956 43.51 28.76 66.37
N ARG A 957 42.39 28.69 67.12
CA ARG A 957 41.82 29.80 67.89
C ARG A 957 42.70 30.24 69.07
N GLN A 958 43.49 29.35 69.66
CA GLN A 958 44.35 29.65 70.82
C GLN A 958 45.62 30.44 70.45
N HIS A 959 46.05 30.39 69.19
CA HIS A 959 47.26 31.07 68.68
C HIS A 959 46.91 32.07 67.57
N MET A 960 45.89 32.88 67.83
CA MET A 960 45.47 33.99 66.95
C MET A 960 46.28 35.25 67.24
N SER A 961 46.45 36.06 66.21
CA SER A 961 46.99 37.41 66.34
C SER A 961 45.90 38.40 66.75
N ASP A 962 46.22 39.34 67.63
CA ASP A 962 45.28 40.37 68.13
C ASP A 962 45.02 41.53 67.14
N LEU A 963 45.47 41.40 65.89
CA LEU A 963 45.28 42.42 64.85
C LEU A 963 43.79 42.57 64.45
N ASP A 964 43.36 43.81 64.23
CA ASP A 964 42.05 44.13 63.69
C ASP A 964 41.91 43.67 62.22
N GLU A 965 40.67 43.48 61.75
CA GLU A 965 40.43 42.83 60.46
C GLU A 965 40.96 43.61 59.25
N GLU A 966 40.95 44.94 59.32
CA GLU A 966 41.43 45.81 58.25
C GLU A 966 42.96 45.80 58.15
N THR A 967 43.67 45.90 59.29
CA THR A 967 45.13 45.79 59.30
C THR A 967 45.62 44.36 59.01
N LEU A 968 44.92 43.33 59.49
CA LEU A 968 45.23 41.92 59.23
C LEU A 968 45.12 41.61 57.73
N ALA A 969 44.03 42.02 57.09
CA ALA A 969 43.83 41.84 55.66
C ALA A 969 44.89 42.61 54.86
N THR A 970 45.25 43.82 55.27
CA THR A 970 46.28 44.63 54.58
C THR A 970 47.66 44.01 54.69
N ARG A 971 48.04 43.50 55.86
CA ARG A 971 49.35 42.90 56.11
C ARG A 971 49.48 41.50 55.49
N LEU A 972 48.42 40.70 55.55
CA LEU A 972 48.31 39.48 54.77
C LEU A 972 48.40 39.77 53.29
N LYS A 973 47.69 40.78 52.81
CA LYS A 973 47.74 41.16 51.40
C LYS A 973 49.13 41.63 50.99
N LEU A 974 49.88 42.33 51.84
CA LEU A 974 51.27 42.74 51.55
C LEU A 974 52.26 41.58 51.62
N LEU A 975 52.17 40.68 52.60
CA LEU A 975 53.04 39.51 52.71
C LEU A 975 52.71 38.43 51.67
N LYS A 976 51.42 38.22 51.42
CA LYS A 976 50.93 37.39 50.33
C LYS A 976 51.30 38.00 49.00
N ARG A 977 51.19 39.32 48.82
CA ARG A 977 51.66 39.98 47.61
C ARG A 977 53.18 39.91 47.51
N GLY A 978 53.96 40.00 48.59
CA GLY A 978 55.39 39.71 48.54
C GLY A 978 55.69 38.28 48.10
N LEU A 979 54.97 37.29 48.65
CA LEU A 979 55.11 35.88 48.29
C LEU A 979 54.55 35.50 46.92
N ASP A 980 53.51 36.20 46.47
CA ASP A 980 52.88 36.05 45.16
C ASP A 980 53.67 36.85 44.09
N ASP A 981 54.27 38.00 44.45
CA ASP A 981 55.20 38.78 43.61
C ASP A 981 56.52 38.01 43.44
N LEU A 982 56.94 37.23 44.45
CA LEU A 982 57.97 36.19 44.32
C LEU A 982 57.43 34.93 43.60
N GLY A 983 56.15 34.59 43.72
CA GLY A 983 55.50 33.56 42.90
C GLY A 983 55.83 32.11 43.28
N GLN A 984 55.58 31.17 42.36
CA GLN A 984 55.85 29.75 42.59
C GLN A 984 57.33 29.47 42.39
N VAL A 985 57.97 29.19 43.52
CA VAL A 985 59.39 29.25 43.59
C VAL A 985 59.97 27.84 43.53
N ASN A 986 60.52 27.53 42.36
CA ASN A 986 60.94 26.19 41.98
C ASN A 986 62.44 25.98 42.30
N VAL A 987 62.72 25.33 43.43
CA VAL A 987 64.09 25.04 43.89
C VAL A 987 64.81 24.03 42.98
N GLY A 988 64.07 23.29 42.13
CA GLY A 988 64.59 22.38 41.11
C GLY A 988 64.74 23.00 39.71
N ALA A 989 64.30 24.24 39.50
CA ALA A 989 64.34 24.94 38.20
C ALA A 989 65.75 25.07 37.61
N ILE A 990 66.76 25.07 38.49
CA ILE A 990 68.17 25.26 38.17
C ILE A 990 68.69 24.22 37.16
N GLU A 991 68.29 22.94 37.28
CA GLU A 991 68.69 21.86 36.37
C GLU A 991 67.70 21.65 35.21
N GLU A 992 66.42 21.94 35.43
CA GLU A 992 65.35 21.78 34.45
C GLU A 992 65.45 22.77 33.28
N TYR A 993 65.85 24.01 33.55
CA TYR A 993 66.03 25.06 32.53
C TYR A 993 66.90 24.59 31.35
N LYS A 994 68.05 23.96 31.66
CA LYS A 994 69.11 23.64 30.70
C LYS A 994 68.69 22.56 29.69
N ARG A 995 67.89 21.58 30.15
CA ARG A 995 67.41 20.45 29.32
C ARG A 995 66.22 20.82 28.45
N VAL A 996 65.38 21.74 28.93
CA VAL A 996 64.15 22.18 28.25
C VAL A 996 64.48 23.08 27.05
N ARG A 997 65.51 23.92 27.15
CA ARG A 997 65.98 24.82 26.07
C ARG A 997 66.35 24.08 24.77
N GLU A 998 67.18 23.03 24.84
CA GLU A 998 67.61 22.27 23.64
C GLU A 998 66.46 21.56 22.92
N ARG A 999 65.46 21.09 23.68
CA ARG A 999 64.29 20.40 23.13
C ARG A 999 63.32 21.36 22.44
N TYR A 1000 63.23 22.59 22.94
CA TYR A 1000 62.39 23.63 22.39
C TYR A 1000 62.84 24.05 20.98
N ASP A 1001 64.14 24.31 20.80
CA ASP A 1001 64.68 24.81 19.52
C ASP A 1001 64.47 23.82 18.36
N PHE A 1002 64.59 22.51 18.61
CA PHE A 1002 64.32 21.47 17.60
C PHE A 1002 62.84 21.40 17.18
N LEU A 1003 61.92 21.50 18.15
CA LEU A 1003 60.48 21.42 17.87
C LEU A 1003 59.97 22.68 17.17
N LYS A 1004 60.51 23.86 17.50
CA LYS A 1004 60.18 25.13 16.82
C LYS A 1004 60.41 25.07 15.31
N SER A 1005 61.51 24.46 14.87
CA SER A 1005 61.76 24.23 13.44
C SER A 1005 60.71 23.31 12.78
N GLN A 1006 60.27 22.24 13.45
CA GLN A 1006 59.24 21.33 12.93
C GLN A 1006 57.83 21.96 12.89
N GLN A 1007 57.57 22.92 13.76
CA GLN A 1007 56.32 23.67 13.80
C GLN A 1007 56.16 24.61 12.62
N GLU A 1008 57.24 25.31 12.25
CA GLU A 1008 57.28 26.19 11.07
C GLU A 1008 56.95 25.37 9.80
N ASP A 1009 57.56 24.21 9.62
CA ASP A 1009 57.29 23.30 8.50
C ASP A 1009 55.80 22.86 8.42
N LEU A 1010 55.18 22.59 9.57
CA LEU A 1010 53.76 22.20 9.66
C LEU A 1010 52.80 23.38 9.45
N LEU A 1011 53.16 24.58 9.92
CA LEU A 1011 52.39 25.81 9.72
C LEU A 1011 52.34 26.17 8.23
N ASP A 1012 53.48 26.05 7.54
CA ASP A 1012 53.59 26.25 6.11
C ASP A 1012 52.75 25.22 5.33
N SER A 1013 52.84 23.94 5.72
CA SER A 1013 52.01 22.88 5.14
C SER A 1013 50.50 23.13 5.33
N ARG A 1014 50.09 23.65 6.50
CA ARG A 1014 48.68 24.01 6.79
C ARG A 1014 48.23 25.21 5.96
N ALA A 1015 49.05 26.24 5.86
CA ALA A 1015 48.76 27.41 5.05
C ALA A 1015 48.58 27.02 3.58
N GLN A 1016 49.47 26.18 3.06
CA GLN A 1016 49.38 25.64 1.71
C GLN A 1016 48.11 24.81 1.49
N LEU A 1017 47.70 23.96 2.43
CA LEU A 1017 46.46 23.18 2.34
C LEU A 1017 45.20 24.08 2.39
N ASN A 1018 45.16 25.07 3.29
CA ASN A 1018 44.04 26.01 3.37
C ASN A 1018 43.91 26.89 2.12
N GLN A 1019 45.05 27.35 1.59
CA GLN A 1019 45.10 28.08 0.33
C GLN A 1019 44.60 27.21 -0.81
N THR A 1020 45.08 25.97 -0.90
CA THR A 1020 44.64 24.98 -1.90
C THR A 1020 43.13 24.75 -1.81
N MET A 1021 42.56 24.57 -0.62
CA MET A 1021 41.10 24.39 -0.45
C MET A 1021 40.29 25.63 -0.81
N SER A 1022 40.78 26.83 -0.47
CA SER A 1022 40.09 28.08 -0.81
C SER A 1022 40.12 28.34 -2.32
N GLU A 1023 41.24 28.05 -2.96
CA GLU A 1023 41.38 28.05 -4.41
C GLU A 1023 40.44 27.01 -5.04
N MET A 1024 40.34 25.80 -4.48
CA MET A 1024 39.37 24.79 -4.91
C MET A 1024 37.92 25.26 -4.74
N ASP A 1025 37.55 25.88 -3.63
CA ASP A 1025 36.19 26.38 -3.41
C ASP A 1025 35.81 27.54 -4.34
N ALA A 1026 36.76 28.44 -4.62
CA ALA A 1026 36.58 29.48 -5.61
C ALA A 1026 36.40 28.88 -7.01
N GLN A 1027 37.23 27.90 -7.37
CA GLN A 1027 37.11 27.17 -8.64
C GLN A 1027 35.79 26.39 -8.74
N VAL A 1028 35.33 25.78 -7.65
CA VAL A 1028 34.04 25.05 -7.60
C VAL A 1028 32.87 26.02 -7.76
N LYS A 1029 32.88 27.17 -7.07
CA LYS A 1029 31.83 28.20 -7.22
C LYS A 1029 31.78 28.73 -8.65
N ASP A 1030 32.94 29.08 -9.21
CA ASP A 1030 33.05 29.63 -10.57
C ASP A 1030 32.62 28.61 -11.63
N ARG A 1031 33.09 27.36 -11.53
CA ARG A 1031 32.67 26.28 -12.43
C ARG A 1031 31.20 25.94 -12.28
N PHE A 1032 30.68 25.89 -11.05
CA PHE A 1032 29.27 25.61 -10.81
C PHE A 1032 28.37 26.69 -11.41
N ILE A 1033 28.63 27.97 -11.14
CA ILE A 1033 27.78 29.06 -11.67
C ILE A 1033 27.93 29.21 -13.19
N THR A 1034 29.15 29.08 -13.73
CA THR A 1034 29.40 29.11 -15.17
C THR A 1034 28.67 27.97 -15.87
N THR A 1035 28.79 26.74 -15.34
CA THR A 1035 28.12 25.57 -15.89
C THR A 1035 26.60 25.68 -15.72
N PHE A 1036 26.10 26.16 -14.57
CA PHE A 1036 24.68 26.38 -14.35
C PHE A 1036 24.08 27.36 -15.37
N ASN A 1037 24.76 28.48 -15.62
CA ASN A 1037 24.32 29.47 -16.60
C ASN A 1037 24.38 28.90 -18.03
N GLN A 1038 25.45 28.19 -18.38
CA GLN A 1038 25.57 27.52 -19.68
C GLN A 1038 24.48 26.47 -19.89
N VAL A 1039 24.22 25.61 -18.89
CA VAL A 1039 23.17 24.60 -18.94
C VAL A 1039 21.80 25.27 -19.01
N SER A 1040 21.53 26.32 -18.22
CA SER A 1040 20.25 27.03 -18.27
C SER A 1040 20.01 27.70 -19.63
N GLN A 1041 21.05 28.27 -20.26
CA GLN A 1041 20.95 28.87 -21.59
C GLN A 1041 20.71 27.79 -22.66
N ARG A 1042 21.55 26.73 -22.68
CA ARG A 1042 21.41 25.63 -23.63
C ARG A 1042 20.10 24.86 -23.43
N PHE A 1043 19.57 24.85 -22.22
CA PHE A 1043 18.28 24.27 -21.90
C PHE A 1043 17.15 25.05 -22.54
N ASP A 1044 17.12 26.38 -22.46
CA ASP A 1044 16.11 27.20 -23.15
C ASP A 1044 16.20 27.04 -24.68
N GLU A 1045 17.41 27.09 -25.24
CA GLU A 1045 17.66 26.92 -26.69
C GLU A 1045 17.23 25.53 -27.18
N THR A 1046 17.61 24.47 -26.45
CA THR A 1046 17.27 23.08 -26.81
C THR A 1046 15.77 22.83 -26.61
N PHE A 1047 15.15 23.46 -25.61
CA PHE A 1047 13.72 23.38 -25.38
C PHE A 1047 12.95 23.98 -26.56
N GLN A 1048 13.37 25.14 -27.07
CA GLN A 1048 12.78 25.75 -28.26
C GLN A 1048 12.94 24.88 -29.51
N GLN A 1049 14.10 24.24 -29.69
CA GLN A 1049 14.38 23.36 -30.84
C GLN A 1049 13.49 22.11 -30.81
N ILE A 1050 13.40 21.42 -29.68
CA ILE A 1050 12.63 20.17 -29.54
C ILE A 1050 11.12 20.41 -29.52
N PHE A 1051 10.64 21.47 -28.85
CA PHE A 1051 9.21 21.78 -28.76
C PHE A 1051 8.70 22.67 -29.91
N SER A 1052 9.59 23.17 -30.77
CA SER A 1052 9.29 24.14 -31.84
C SER A 1052 8.65 25.45 -31.30
N GLY A 1053 9.09 25.89 -30.12
CA GLY A 1053 8.59 27.07 -29.38
C GLY A 1053 8.48 26.83 -27.87
N GLY A 1054 8.22 27.89 -27.09
CA GLY A 1054 8.17 27.83 -25.61
C GLY A 1054 9.50 28.24 -24.95
N HIS A 1055 9.54 28.22 -23.61
CA HIS A 1055 10.75 28.58 -22.83
C HIS A 1055 10.91 27.70 -21.61
N ALA A 1056 12.15 27.47 -21.19
CA ALA A 1056 12.44 26.77 -19.95
C ALA A 1056 13.64 27.39 -19.23
N LYS A 1057 13.62 27.41 -17.90
CA LYS A 1057 14.70 27.99 -17.09
C LYS A 1057 14.97 27.16 -15.83
N LEU A 1058 16.23 27.17 -15.42
CA LEU A 1058 16.65 26.65 -14.13
C LEU A 1058 16.66 27.79 -13.11
N VAL A 1059 16.23 27.50 -11.88
CA VAL A 1059 16.15 28.49 -10.79
C VAL A 1059 16.88 27.96 -9.56
N LEU A 1060 17.75 28.77 -8.97
CA LEU A 1060 18.42 28.44 -7.71
C LEU A 1060 17.45 28.69 -6.55
N THR A 1061 17.39 27.76 -5.58
CA THR A 1061 16.53 27.92 -4.40
C THR A 1061 17.04 29.01 -3.46
N ASP A 1062 18.36 29.15 -3.35
CA ASP A 1062 19.05 30.23 -2.64
C ASP A 1062 20.18 30.81 -3.50
N PRO A 1063 20.01 32.00 -4.11
CA PRO A 1063 21.04 32.62 -4.94
C PRO A 1063 22.28 33.11 -4.17
N HIS A 1064 22.23 33.24 -2.84
CA HIS A 1064 23.32 33.82 -2.05
C HIS A 1064 24.34 32.78 -1.54
N ASP A 1065 24.00 31.49 -1.57
CA ASP A 1065 24.91 30.40 -1.23
C ASP A 1065 25.10 29.38 -2.37
N LEU A 1066 26.05 29.68 -3.27
CA LEU A 1066 26.37 28.83 -4.42
C LEU A 1066 26.94 27.45 -4.06
N LEU A 1067 27.41 27.23 -2.83
CA LEU A 1067 27.96 25.94 -2.41
C LEU A 1067 26.88 24.96 -1.93
N THR A 1068 25.73 25.44 -1.45
CA THR A 1068 24.69 24.57 -0.87
C THR A 1068 23.30 24.71 -1.51
N THR A 1069 23.10 25.69 -2.40
CA THR A 1069 21.82 25.96 -3.07
C THR A 1069 21.29 24.81 -3.94
N GLY A 1070 19.98 24.55 -3.90
CA GLY A 1070 19.31 23.58 -4.77
C GLY A 1070 18.96 24.16 -6.15
N VAL A 1071 18.64 23.28 -7.10
CA VAL A 1071 18.24 23.64 -8.47
C VAL A 1071 16.81 23.18 -8.73
N ASP A 1072 15.93 24.12 -9.10
CA ASP A 1072 14.55 23.86 -9.51
C ASP A 1072 14.34 24.13 -11.02
N ILE A 1073 13.32 23.49 -11.59
CA ILE A 1073 13.06 23.47 -13.04
C ILE A 1073 11.69 24.12 -13.30
N MET A 1074 11.69 25.20 -14.09
CA MET A 1074 10.49 25.85 -14.58
C MET A 1074 10.42 25.72 -16.10
N ALA A 1075 9.26 25.33 -16.63
CA ALA A 1075 9.06 25.18 -18.06
C ALA A 1075 7.73 25.76 -18.50
N GLN A 1076 7.74 26.30 -19.71
CA GLN A 1076 6.62 26.95 -20.39
C GLN A 1076 6.49 26.36 -21.81
N PRO A 1077 5.74 25.26 -21.97
CA PRO A 1077 5.40 24.72 -23.29
C PRO A 1077 4.62 25.75 -24.15
N PRO A 1078 4.66 25.64 -25.49
CA PRO A 1078 3.97 26.56 -26.38
C PRO A 1078 2.46 26.63 -26.08
N GLY A 1079 1.94 27.84 -25.85
CA GLY A 1079 0.53 28.08 -25.53
C GLY A 1079 0.13 27.95 -24.04
N LYS A 1080 1.06 27.61 -23.13
CA LYS A 1080 0.81 27.51 -21.67
C LYS A 1080 1.58 28.55 -20.86
N LYS A 1081 1.20 28.72 -19.58
CA LYS A 1081 1.91 29.58 -18.62
C LYS A 1081 3.11 28.84 -18.00
N ASN A 1082 4.10 29.60 -17.53
CA ASN A 1082 5.26 29.07 -16.84
C ASN A 1082 4.87 28.35 -15.54
N GLN A 1083 5.24 27.08 -15.39
CA GLN A 1083 4.85 26.22 -14.27
C GLN A 1083 6.02 25.36 -13.79
N HIS A 1084 5.95 24.88 -12.54
CA HIS A 1084 6.88 23.88 -12.03
C HIS A 1084 6.66 22.54 -12.75
N LEU A 1085 7.74 21.77 -12.90
CA LEU A 1085 7.77 20.48 -13.60
C LEU A 1085 6.69 19.48 -13.11
N SER A 1086 6.28 19.55 -11.84
CA SER A 1086 5.24 18.69 -11.26
C SER A 1086 3.83 18.92 -11.81
N LEU A 1087 3.56 20.09 -12.41
CA LEU A 1087 2.22 20.50 -12.90
C LEU A 1087 2.02 20.26 -14.41
N LEU A 1088 3.04 19.73 -15.11
CA LEU A 1088 2.99 19.41 -16.53
C LEU A 1088 2.42 18.01 -16.80
N SER A 1089 1.95 17.75 -18.03
CA SER A 1089 1.46 16.42 -18.42
C SER A 1089 2.60 15.40 -18.52
N GLY A 1090 2.30 14.11 -18.39
CA GLY A 1090 3.32 13.04 -18.36
C GLY A 1090 4.29 13.04 -19.56
N GLY A 1091 3.78 13.23 -20.78
CA GLY A 1091 4.61 13.32 -21.99
C GLY A 1091 5.42 14.62 -22.09
N GLU A 1092 4.85 15.76 -21.68
CA GLU A 1092 5.58 17.05 -21.65
C GLU A 1092 6.68 17.05 -20.57
N ARG A 1093 6.45 16.38 -19.44
CA ARG A 1093 7.46 16.16 -18.40
C ARG A 1093 8.60 15.32 -18.94
N ALA A 1094 8.30 14.15 -19.50
CA ALA A 1094 9.26 13.25 -20.15
C ALA A 1094 10.18 14.02 -21.10
N LEU A 1095 9.57 14.75 -22.04
CA LEU A 1095 10.30 15.53 -23.05
C LEU A 1095 11.11 16.67 -22.43
N THR A 1096 10.62 17.34 -21.39
CA THR A 1096 11.35 18.42 -20.69
C THR A 1096 12.63 17.92 -20.00
N ALA A 1097 12.62 16.76 -19.35
CA ALA A 1097 13.86 16.22 -18.76
C ALA A 1097 14.83 15.67 -19.80
N ILE A 1098 14.31 15.07 -20.87
CA ILE A 1098 15.13 14.67 -22.03
C ILE A 1098 15.84 15.90 -22.61
N THR A 1099 15.14 17.01 -22.78
CA THR A 1099 15.72 18.30 -23.20
C THR A 1099 16.79 18.79 -22.24
N LEU A 1100 16.59 18.68 -20.92
CA LEU A 1100 17.60 19.07 -19.92
C LEU A 1100 18.86 18.18 -20.02
N LEU A 1101 18.67 16.88 -20.22
CA LEU A 1101 19.78 15.94 -20.43
C LEU A 1101 20.57 16.28 -21.70
N PHE A 1102 19.91 16.61 -22.82
CA PHE A 1102 20.61 17.06 -24.02
C PHE A 1102 21.28 18.40 -23.85
N ALA A 1103 20.68 19.34 -23.12
CA ALA A 1103 21.32 20.60 -22.78
C ALA A 1103 22.60 20.38 -21.98
N ILE A 1104 22.58 19.42 -21.06
CA ILE A 1104 23.76 18.97 -20.31
C ILE A 1104 24.81 18.36 -21.24
N LEU A 1105 24.41 17.45 -22.14
CA LEU A 1105 25.32 16.82 -23.12
C LEU A 1105 25.93 17.84 -24.09
N LYS A 1106 25.22 18.94 -24.39
CA LYS A 1106 25.75 20.07 -25.18
C LYS A 1106 26.78 20.91 -24.44
N VAL A 1107 26.62 21.06 -23.12
CA VAL A 1107 27.57 21.83 -22.29
C VAL A 1107 28.81 21.01 -21.97
N ARG A 1108 28.63 19.71 -21.70
CA ARG A 1108 29.73 18.76 -21.52
C ARG A 1108 29.54 17.56 -22.44
N PRO A 1109 30.17 17.58 -23.63
CA PRO A 1109 30.08 16.46 -24.56
C PRO A 1109 30.76 15.24 -23.95
N VAL A 1110 30.02 14.13 -23.95
CA VAL A 1110 30.53 12.80 -23.66
C VAL A 1110 30.89 12.10 -24.97
N PRO A 1111 31.88 11.21 -24.96
CA PRO A 1111 32.33 10.48 -26.14
C PRO A 1111 31.27 9.55 -26.75
N PHE A 1112 30.45 8.95 -25.88
CA PHE A 1112 29.30 8.14 -26.27
C PHE A 1112 28.18 8.28 -25.24
N ALA A 1113 26.95 8.13 -25.70
CA ALA A 1113 25.75 8.17 -24.88
C ALA A 1113 24.83 6.98 -25.22
N ILE A 1114 24.36 6.30 -24.19
CA ILE A 1114 23.51 5.12 -24.25
C ILE A 1114 22.12 5.51 -23.78
N LEU A 1115 21.11 5.24 -24.60
CA LEU A 1115 19.72 5.58 -24.33
C LEU A 1115 18.87 4.30 -24.27
N ASP A 1116 18.26 4.01 -23.11
CA ASP A 1116 17.35 2.86 -22.93
C ASP A 1116 15.89 3.31 -22.96
N GLU A 1117 15.23 3.10 -24.10
CA GLU A 1117 13.83 3.46 -24.34
C GLU A 1117 13.43 4.85 -23.81
N PRO A 1118 14.23 5.93 -24.03
CA PRO A 1118 13.91 7.26 -23.51
C PRO A 1118 12.56 7.78 -24.02
N GLU A 1119 12.07 7.25 -25.14
CA GLU A 1119 10.84 7.65 -25.81
C GLU A 1119 9.59 6.86 -25.38
N ALA A 1120 9.69 5.96 -24.39
CA ALA A 1120 8.56 5.12 -23.93
C ALA A 1120 7.35 5.94 -23.45
N ALA A 1121 7.60 7.12 -22.86
CA ALA A 1121 6.58 8.04 -22.36
C ALA A 1121 6.17 9.15 -23.37
N LEU A 1122 6.71 9.11 -24.60
CA LEU A 1122 6.44 10.10 -25.65
C LEU A 1122 5.36 9.60 -26.63
N ASP A 1123 4.56 10.54 -27.13
CA ASP A 1123 3.61 10.37 -28.23
C ASP A 1123 4.33 10.40 -29.60
N GLU A 1124 3.70 9.85 -30.64
CA GLU A 1124 4.34 9.63 -31.96
C GLU A 1124 4.94 10.91 -32.58
N VAL A 1125 4.30 12.06 -32.39
CA VAL A 1125 4.78 13.35 -32.91
C VAL A 1125 6.06 13.78 -32.21
N ASN A 1126 6.15 13.62 -30.89
CA ASN A 1126 7.34 13.97 -30.13
C ASN A 1126 8.46 12.93 -30.26
N VAL A 1127 8.13 11.66 -30.54
CA VAL A 1127 9.11 10.61 -30.91
C VAL A 1127 9.84 11.00 -32.20
N GLN A 1128 9.13 11.48 -33.22
CA GLN A 1128 9.76 11.95 -34.47
C GLN A 1128 10.64 13.18 -34.26
N ARG A 1129 10.19 14.15 -33.45
CA ARG A 1129 10.99 15.34 -33.10
C ARG A 1129 12.26 14.97 -32.35
N PHE A 1130 12.16 14.03 -31.42
CA PHE A 1130 13.29 13.48 -30.68
C PHE A 1130 14.27 12.74 -31.61
N ALA A 1131 13.77 11.86 -32.48
CA ALA A 1131 14.60 11.10 -33.43
C ALA A 1131 15.36 12.02 -34.40
N HIS A 1132 14.67 13.02 -34.98
CA HIS A 1132 15.29 13.99 -35.87
C HIS A 1132 16.33 14.88 -35.18
N TYR A 1133 16.08 15.25 -33.92
CA TYR A 1133 17.07 15.98 -33.13
C TYR A 1133 18.29 15.12 -32.81
N LEU A 1134 18.08 13.83 -32.54
CA LEU A 1134 19.15 12.88 -32.21
C LEU A 1134 20.06 12.60 -33.41
N SER A 1135 19.51 12.45 -34.61
CA SER A 1135 20.29 12.26 -35.84
C SER A 1135 21.14 13.48 -36.19
N GLN A 1136 20.58 14.70 -36.08
CA GLN A 1136 21.34 15.94 -36.28
C GLN A 1136 22.43 16.15 -35.23
N PHE A 1137 22.18 15.76 -33.99
CA PHE A 1137 23.15 15.91 -32.91
C PHE A 1137 24.25 14.83 -32.94
N GLY A 1138 23.96 13.65 -33.51
CA GLY A 1138 24.91 12.54 -33.64
C GLY A 1138 25.98 12.72 -34.74
N SER A 1139 25.75 13.59 -35.74
CA SER A 1139 26.70 13.78 -36.85
C SER A 1139 27.93 14.63 -36.47
N GLU A 1140 27.79 15.52 -35.48
CA GLU A 1140 28.85 16.40 -34.96
C GLU A 1140 29.17 16.16 -33.46
N GLY A 1141 28.44 15.23 -32.81
CA GLY A 1141 28.40 15.04 -31.36
C GLY A 1141 28.80 13.63 -30.87
N PRO A 1142 28.25 13.17 -29.72
CA PRO A 1142 28.57 11.86 -29.14
C PRO A 1142 28.16 10.68 -30.04
N GLN A 1143 28.87 9.56 -29.93
CA GLN A 1143 28.39 8.27 -30.44
C GLN A 1143 27.12 7.84 -29.68
N PHE A 1144 25.99 7.64 -30.36
CA PHE A 1144 24.73 7.26 -29.72
C PHE A 1144 24.48 5.76 -29.84
N ILE A 1145 24.15 5.12 -28.71
CA ILE A 1145 23.72 3.72 -28.66
C ILE A 1145 22.30 3.70 -28.13
N VAL A 1146 21.32 3.46 -29.00
CA VAL A 1146 19.90 3.62 -28.65
C VAL A 1146 19.21 2.27 -28.65
N ILE A 1147 18.68 1.86 -27.49
CA ILE A 1147 17.78 0.72 -27.38
C ILE A 1147 16.36 1.22 -27.61
N THR A 1148 15.74 0.81 -28.70
CA THR A 1148 14.41 1.29 -29.09
C THR A 1148 13.58 0.18 -29.73
N HIS A 1149 12.26 0.29 -29.55
CA HIS A 1149 11.25 -0.47 -30.29
C HIS A 1149 10.40 0.44 -31.20
N ARG A 1150 10.71 1.73 -31.30
CA ARG A 1150 9.95 2.72 -32.08
C ARG A 1150 10.53 2.89 -33.48
N LYS A 1151 9.66 2.75 -34.49
CA LYS A 1151 10.04 2.89 -35.91
C LYS A 1151 10.70 4.22 -36.24
N GLY A 1152 10.22 5.33 -35.67
CA GLY A 1152 10.77 6.67 -35.93
C GLY A 1152 12.26 6.77 -35.58
N THR A 1153 12.66 6.25 -34.42
CA THR A 1153 14.05 6.25 -33.95
C THR A 1153 14.92 5.22 -34.67
N MET A 1154 14.34 4.11 -35.16
CA MET A 1154 15.07 3.07 -35.89
C MET A 1154 15.52 3.50 -37.29
N MET A 1155 14.70 4.30 -37.98
CA MET A 1155 14.97 4.72 -39.37
C MET A 1155 16.14 5.71 -39.47
N ASP A 1156 16.43 6.40 -38.38
CA ASP A 1156 17.48 7.42 -38.30
C ASP A 1156 18.82 6.86 -37.75
N ALA A 1157 18.93 5.54 -37.54
CA ALA A 1157 20.14 4.86 -37.07
C ALA A 1157 21.05 4.45 -38.23
N ASP A 1158 22.36 4.61 -38.07
CA ASP A 1158 23.37 4.24 -39.07
C ASP A 1158 23.55 2.71 -39.14
N VAL A 1159 23.61 2.04 -37.98
CA VAL A 1159 23.75 0.58 -37.87
C VAL A 1159 22.71 0.01 -36.91
N LEU A 1160 22.06 -1.09 -37.29
CA LEU A 1160 21.09 -1.79 -36.44
C LEU A 1160 21.60 -3.17 -35.98
N TYR A 1161 21.64 -3.35 -34.67
CA TYR A 1161 21.88 -4.63 -34.02
C TYR A 1161 20.57 -5.25 -33.53
N GLY A 1162 20.19 -6.37 -34.13
CA GLY A 1162 19.07 -7.19 -33.70
C GLY A 1162 19.47 -8.17 -32.58
N VAL A 1163 18.82 -8.08 -31.43
CA VAL A 1163 18.89 -9.08 -30.35
C VAL A 1163 17.75 -10.07 -30.52
N THR A 1164 18.07 -11.34 -30.74
CA THR A 1164 17.08 -12.41 -30.91
C THR A 1164 17.29 -13.52 -29.88
N MET A 1165 16.22 -14.26 -29.58
CA MET A 1165 16.30 -15.48 -28.78
C MET A 1165 16.00 -16.67 -29.70
N GLN A 1166 17.05 -17.28 -30.26
CA GLN A 1166 16.92 -18.50 -31.08
C GLN A 1166 16.65 -19.73 -30.21
N GLU A 1167 17.23 -19.78 -29.01
CA GLU A 1167 16.98 -20.78 -27.97
C GLU A 1167 16.28 -20.08 -26.79
N SER A 1168 15.33 -20.77 -26.14
CA SER A 1168 14.62 -20.20 -24.99
C SER A 1168 15.61 -19.81 -23.89
N GLY A 1169 15.67 -18.52 -23.54
CA GLY A 1169 16.56 -18.00 -22.49
C GLY A 1169 18.01 -17.72 -22.89
N VAL A 1170 18.39 -17.87 -24.17
CA VAL A 1170 19.73 -17.51 -24.66
C VAL A 1170 19.64 -16.45 -25.75
N SER A 1171 20.22 -15.27 -25.47
CA SER A 1171 20.28 -14.14 -26.41
C SER A 1171 21.40 -14.32 -27.42
N LYS A 1172 21.14 -13.97 -28.68
CA LYS A 1172 22.11 -13.93 -29.78
C LYS A 1172 21.99 -12.63 -30.57
N MET A 1173 23.14 -12.07 -30.97
CA MET A 1173 23.23 -10.84 -31.75
C MET A 1173 23.23 -11.12 -33.25
N VAL A 1174 22.55 -10.27 -34.01
CA VAL A 1174 22.56 -10.19 -35.48
C VAL A 1174 22.78 -8.72 -35.85
N SER A 1175 23.60 -8.42 -36.84
CA SER A 1175 23.87 -7.04 -37.30
C SER A 1175 23.31 -6.83 -38.72
N VAL A 1176 22.73 -5.65 -38.96
CA VAL A 1176 22.28 -5.19 -40.28
C VAL A 1176 22.72 -3.74 -40.44
N ASP A 1177 23.41 -3.43 -41.54
CA ASP A 1177 23.77 -2.07 -41.92
C ASP A 1177 22.58 -1.43 -42.66
N VAL A 1178 22.09 -0.28 -42.18
CA VAL A 1178 20.87 0.36 -42.71
C VAL A 1178 21.18 1.18 -43.96
N VAL A 1179 22.40 1.74 -44.06
CA VAL A 1179 22.80 2.65 -45.14
C VAL A 1179 22.96 1.91 -46.47
N ASP A 1180 23.52 0.70 -46.45
CA ASP A 1180 23.66 -0.15 -47.64
C ASP A 1180 22.30 -0.67 -48.16
N THR A 1181 21.36 -0.98 -47.26
CA THR A 1181 20.05 -1.54 -47.67
C THR A 1181 19.06 -0.53 -48.24
N LEU A 1182 19.20 0.76 -47.91
CA LEU A 1182 18.35 1.84 -48.47
C LEU A 1182 18.83 2.33 -49.86
N GLN A 1183 20.05 1.99 -50.26
CA GLN A 1183 20.58 2.30 -51.61
C GLN A 1183 20.25 1.22 -52.65
N ASP A 1184 19.90 -0.01 -52.23
CA ASP A 1184 19.54 -1.12 -53.13
C ASP A 1184 18.07 -1.11 -53.61
N ASP A 1185 17.23 -0.22 -53.09
CA ASP A 1185 15.80 -0.06 -53.46
C ASP A 1185 15.48 1.27 -54.18
N ASN A 1186 16.48 1.94 -54.77
CA ASN A 1186 16.29 3.12 -55.65
C ASN A 1186 16.74 2.88 -57.10
#